data_AF-A0A0N7L949-F1
#
_entry.id   AF-A0A0N7L949-F1
#
_cell.length_a   1.000
_cell.length_b   1.000
_cell.length_c   1.000
_cell.angle_alpha   90.00
_cell.angle_beta   90.00
_cell.angle_gamma   90.00
#
_symmetry.space_group_name_H-M   'P 1'
#
loop_
_entity.id
_entity.type
_entity.pdbx_description
1 polymer ?
#
loop_
_entity_poly.entity_id
_entity_poly.type
_entity_poly.pdbx_seq_one_letter_code
_entity_poly.pdbx_strand_id
1 'polypeptide(L)'
;MTGCKEKCLVGKRKADDKHGGRILTSPTFNKQPARAYKLLAALFTLPLLALPFLYLDAALSEPYVNRRFTSLLDEMSVAAYKSLDLERECPQVPINASALRFDLDAKGSRARARAEEDEARYATLLSESVKIDTSIGDNWPSPTEDPSLWEDKFGPFKQWMEQAFPLAHQNDRIHRDVVNQHGLVYTWKGSDENLKPVLITAHQDTVPVLEATLNQWRYPPHSGHVDEQGVVWGRGSYDAKAWLVGIMSALERLLSEESKFVPKRGIVIAFGFDEEASGPQGARHIGAHLEKVWGKDSFAFLLDEGTPNLSSSSGYGVPIALVGTEEKGAMHVTLRVESAGGHSSISPRHTSIGLLSAILAELERYPERVRLGKKVGDDSAHLNTLMCLVDSPVMDPALKRALRNLAWAKRSVRANARLATSDDGHTTRKGFTVSTFLDSLRHDPHGLRRIARAEDAVKAVLPRNLANPFFTTHAIDVIQGGVKINALPPVASASVDHRIAPCSLVQPWGEKVDAKSWWMSHMCENPPKQFSVRWQDQCEGFVTYDGTGGKLVIEAWESPLEPAPVTPTQGKDAKAWRLLSSVIRQTYPTDHTGQEVRVAPAMMQGNTDTRHYWALTRNIFRYSPSSFEKDPSGLGTVKGVHAENEHYATKGSRLSKFYQEIISRADAEEF
;
A
#
# COMPACT_ATOMS: atom_id res chain seq x y z
N MET A 1 -21.17 56.07 24.37
CA MET A 1 -20.48 57.16 25.11
C MET A 1 -19.02 57.22 24.63
N THR A 2 -18.35 58.38 24.71
CA THR A 2 -16.87 58.59 24.78
C THR A 2 -15.92 57.61 24.05
N GLY A 3 -15.07 57.99 23.06
CA GLY A 3 -14.90 59.28 22.36
C GLY A 3 -13.44 59.81 22.31
N CYS A 4 -13.07 60.49 21.21
CA CYS A 4 -11.74 61.09 20.90
C CYS A 4 -10.57 60.07 20.72
N LYS A 5 -9.45 60.34 20.00
CA LYS A 5 -8.93 61.48 19.19
C LYS A 5 -8.59 60.97 17.76
N GLU A 6 -8.19 61.69 16.70
CA GLU A 6 -7.48 62.97 16.44
C GLU A 6 -5.95 62.95 16.73
N LYS A 7 -5.03 63.58 15.95
CA LYS A 7 -5.14 64.52 14.81
C LYS A 7 -3.82 64.62 13.98
N CYS A 8 -3.86 65.38 12.86
CA CYS A 8 -2.76 66.08 12.15
C CYS A 8 -1.77 65.30 11.23
N LEU A 9 -1.11 65.89 10.21
CA LEU A 9 -1.35 67.06 9.31
C LEU A 9 -0.37 67.00 8.10
N VAL A 10 -0.72 67.62 6.95
CA VAL A 10 0.11 68.26 5.87
C VAL A 10 1.56 67.76 5.61
N GLY A 11 2.03 67.47 4.38
CA GLY A 11 1.52 67.68 3.01
C GLY A 11 2.39 68.64 2.15
N LYS A 12 2.61 68.37 0.85
CA LYS A 12 3.14 69.35 -0.15
C LYS A 12 2.92 68.89 -1.61
N ARG A 13 3.12 69.80 -2.57
CA ARG A 13 2.78 69.65 -4.01
C ARG A 13 4.01 69.75 -4.92
N LYS A 14 3.96 69.07 -6.08
CA LYS A 14 4.50 69.42 -7.42
C LYS A 14 3.93 68.37 -8.40
N ALA A 15 3.27 68.65 -9.53
CA ALA A 15 3.50 69.64 -10.61
C ALA A 15 4.88 69.42 -11.26
N ASP A 16 4.99 69.06 -12.54
CA ASP A 16 4.47 69.82 -13.69
C ASP A 16 3.81 68.97 -14.81
N ASP A 17 3.57 69.58 -15.98
CA ASP A 17 2.49 69.28 -16.93
C ASP A 17 2.89 69.62 -18.40
N LYS A 18 2.16 69.08 -19.39
CA LYS A 18 2.16 69.41 -20.84
C LYS A 18 3.47 69.27 -21.64
N HIS A 19 3.49 68.39 -22.66
CA HIS A 19 3.03 68.63 -24.05
C HIS A 19 3.93 69.54 -24.89
N GLY A 20 4.49 68.98 -25.96
CA GLY A 20 4.98 69.71 -27.13
C GLY A 20 4.58 68.94 -28.39
N GLY A 21 3.75 69.54 -29.25
CA GLY A 21 3.26 68.91 -30.48
C GLY A 21 3.70 69.65 -31.75
N ARG A 22 3.94 68.89 -32.83
CA ARG A 22 3.99 69.37 -34.22
C ARG A 22 3.22 68.36 -35.07
N ILE A 23 2.07 68.74 -35.63
CA ILE A 23 1.90 69.44 -36.92
C ILE A 23 2.05 68.48 -38.11
N LEU A 24 1.00 68.44 -38.93
CA LEU A 24 0.82 67.54 -40.06
C LEU A 24 1.50 68.09 -41.32
N THR A 25 2.13 67.20 -42.09
CA THR A 25 2.30 67.36 -43.54
C THR A 25 2.02 66.04 -44.24
N SER A 26 1.51 66.11 -45.47
CA SER A 26 1.23 64.98 -46.36
C SER A 26 1.11 65.49 -47.80
N PRO A 27 1.02 64.62 -48.83
CA PRO A 27 1.36 63.20 -48.87
C PRO A 27 2.42 62.86 -49.94
N THR A 28 3.10 61.73 -49.82
CA THR A 28 3.74 61.05 -50.97
C THR A 28 3.32 59.59 -51.01
N PHE A 29 2.64 59.19 -52.09
CA PHE A 29 2.13 57.84 -52.29
C PHE A 29 3.22 56.92 -52.86
N ASN A 30 3.54 55.81 -52.19
CA ASN A 30 4.03 54.62 -52.90
C ASN A 30 3.79 53.30 -52.12
N LYS A 31 2.97 52.42 -52.71
CA LYS A 31 2.97 50.93 -52.57
C LYS A 31 3.13 50.31 -51.17
N GLN A 32 2.00 50.02 -50.49
CA GLN A 32 1.44 48.64 -50.33
C GLN A 32 0.38 48.55 -49.20
N PRO A 33 -0.83 47.99 -49.44
CA PRO A 33 -1.86 47.78 -48.40
C PRO A 33 -1.99 46.30 -47.98
N ALA A 34 -1.67 45.94 -46.72
CA ALA A 34 -1.77 44.53 -46.27
C ALA A 34 -2.06 44.23 -44.78
N ARG A 35 -1.98 45.20 -43.85
CA ARG A 35 -2.02 44.88 -42.39
C ARG A 35 -3.15 45.49 -41.54
N ALA A 36 -3.71 46.66 -41.89
CA ALA A 36 -4.69 47.34 -41.03
C ALA A 36 -5.99 46.53 -40.80
N TYR A 37 -6.55 45.92 -41.85
CA TYR A 37 -7.83 45.17 -41.76
C TYR A 37 -7.75 43.88 -40.92
N LYS A 38 -6.56 43.31 -40.69
CA LYS A 38 -6.43 42.06 -39.91
C LYS A 38 -6.61 42.28 -38.40
N LEU A 39 -6.25 43.45 -37.87
CA LEU A 39 -6.39 43.75 -36.43
C LEU A 39 -7.85 44.02 -36.03
N LEU A 40 -8.58 44.80 -36.83
CA LEU A 40 -9.99 45.10 -36.57
C LEU A 40 -10.89 43.88 -36.73
N ALA A 41 -10.57 42.98 -37.66
CA ALA A 41 -11.25 41.69 -37.76
C ALA A 41 -11.06 40.84 -36.49
N ALA A 42 -9.81 40.70 -36.01
CA ALA A 42 -9.48 39.87 -34.84
C ALA A 42 -10.18 40.33 -33.55
N LEU A 43 -10.32 41.65 -33.34
CA LEU A 43 -10.95 42.22 -32.15
C LEU A 43 -12.47 41.96 -32.06
N PHE A 44 -13.14 41.68 -33.18
CA PHE A 44 -14.57 41.33 -33.18
C PHE A 44 -14.86 39.83 -33.39
N THR A 45 -13.95 39.05 -33.98
CA THR A 45 -14.18 37.60 -34.17
C THR A 45 -13.87 36.76 -32.94
N LEU A 46 -12.89 37.14 -32.11
CA LEU A 46 -12.52 36.37 -30.91
C LEU A 46 -13.66 36.21 -29.88
N PRO A 47 -14.44 37.25 -29.52
CA PRO A 47 -15.60 37.08 -28.64
C PRO A 47 -16.71 36.20 -29.24
N LEU A 48 -16.92 36.31 -30.56
CA LEU A 48 -17.94 35.57 -31.30
C LEU A 48 -17.61 34.09 -31.53
N LEU A 49 -16.35 33.67 -31.30
CA LEU A 49 -15.95 32.25 -31.32
C LEU A 49 -15.96 31.60 -29.94
N ALA A 50 -15.90 32.37 -28.84
CA ALA A 50 -15.99 31.83 -27.48
C ALA A 50 -17.44 31.54 -27.04
N LEU A 51 -18.39 32.42 -27.40
CA LEU A 51 -19.81 32.26 -27.06
C LEU A 51 -20.43 30.94 -27.59
N PRO A 52 -20.18 30.49 -28.84
CA PRO A 52 -20.68 29.21 -29.33
C PRO A 52 -20.19 28.00 -28.52
N PHE A 53 -18.94 27.99 -28.03
CA PHE A 53 -18.43 26.87 -27.24
C PHE A 53 -19.11 26.76 -25.86
N LEU A 54 -19.32 27.89 -25.19
CA LEU A 54 -20.04 27.92 -23.91
C LEU A 54 -21.53 27.55 -24.07
N TYR A 55 -22.18 27.98 -25.16
CA TYR A 55 -23.54 27.54 -25.48
C TYR A 55 -23.62 26.08 -25.98
N LEU A 56 -22.57 25.54 -26.61
CA LEU A 56 -22.50 24.11 -26.93
C LEU A 56 -22.42 23.26 -25.66
N ASP A 57 -21.57 23.61 -24.69
CA ASP A 57 -21.44 22.84 -23.44
C ASP A 57 -22.73 22.92 -22.60
N ALA A 58 -23.44 24.05 -22.65
CA ALA A 58 -24.80 24.17 -22.11
C ALA A 58 -25.80 23.27 -22.87
N ALA A 59 -25.79 23.25 -24.20
CA ALA A 59 -26.65 22.39 -25.02
C ALA A 59 -26.32 20.88 -24.90
N LEU A 60 -25.08 20.53 -24.55
CA LEU A 60 -24.65 19.15 -24.27
C LEU A 60 -25.12 18.64 -22.89
N SER A 61 -25.71 19.49 -22.05
CA SER A 61 -26.41 19.06 -20.83
C SER A 61 -27.78 18.42 -21.11
N GLU A 62 -28.33 18.61 -22.31
CA GLU A 62 -29.61 18.04 -22.76
C GLU A 62 -29.44 16.55 -23.16
N PRO A 63 -30.13 15.58 -22.53
CA PRO A 63 -29.89 14.16 -22.75
C PRO A 63 -30.10 13.67 -24.19
N TYR A 64 -30.93 14.35 -24.99
CA TYR A 64 -31.34 13.83 -26.31
C TYR A 64 -30.39 14.19 -27.45
N VAL A 65 -29.67 15.31 -27.36
CA VAL A 65 -28.71 15.75 -28.39
C VAL A 65 -27.36 15.05 -28.22
N ASN A 66 -27.00 14.73 -26.97
CA ASN A 66 -25.72 14.17 -26.55
C ASN A 66 -25.57 12.66 -26.83
N ARG A 67 -25.93 12.21 -28.05
CA ARG A 67 -25.75 10.81 -28.50
C ARG A 67 -25.25 10.61 -29.93
N ARG A 68 -25.45 11.58 -30.84
CA ARG A 68 -24.92 11.53 -32.23
C ARG A 68 -23.74 12.47 -32.48
N PHE A 69 -23.74 13.66 -31.86
CA PHE A 69 -22.60 14.57 -31.99
C PHE A 69 -21.39 14.08 -31.18
N THR A 70 -21.67 13.50 -30.01
CA THR A 70 -20.66 12.87 -29.14
C THR A 70 -20.04 11.63 -29.78
N SER A 71 -20.78 10.82 -30.53
CA SER A 71 -20.19 9.65 -31.22
C SER A 71 -19.24 10.08 -32.35
N LEU A 72 -19.61 11.08 -33.15
CA LEU A 72 -18.77 11.58 -34.25
C LEU A 72 -17.47 12.24 -33.72
N LEU A 73 -17.57 13.01 -32.64
CA LEU A 73 -16.41 13.64 -32.00
C LEU A 73 -15.59 12.65 -31.14
N ASP A 74 -16.19 11.58 -30.62
CA ASP A 74 -15.42 10.43 -30.11
C ASP A 74 -14.65 9.82 -31.28
N GLU A 75 -15.30 9.30 -32.33
CA GLU A 75 -14.64 8.56 -33.42
C GLU A 75 -13.45 9.31 -34.05
N MET A 76 -13.56 10.62 -34.25
CA MET A 76 -12.49 11.44 -34.84
C MET A 76 -11.39 11.89 -33.85
N SER A 77 -11.57 11.75 -32.53
CA SER A 77 -10.54 12.11 -31.52
C SER A 77 -9.98 10.91 -30.74
N VAL A 78 -10.78 9.84 -30.59
CA VAL A 78 -10.53 8.66 -29.76
C VAL A 78 -9.19 7.99 -30.03
N ALA A 79 -8.83 7.84 -31.31
CA ALA A 79 -7.62 7.13 -31.71
C ALA A 79 -6.34 7.77 -31.14
N ALA A 80 -6.29 9.10 -31.05
CA ALA A 80 -5.15 9.83 -30.51
C ALA A 80 -5.31 10.20 -29.02
N TYR A 81 -6.54 10.45 -28.56
CA TYR A 81 -6.82 11.07 -27.25
C TYR A 81 -7.15 10.06 -26.13
N LYS A 82 -7.53 8.80 -26.47
CA LYS A 82 -7.72 7.68 -25.52
C LYS A 82 -6.54 6.69 -25.50
N SER A 83 -5.41 7.07 -26.09
CA SER A 83 -4.12 6.43 -25.81
C SER A 83 -3.78 6.60 -24.32
N LEU A 84 -3.08 5.63 -23.74
CA LEU A 84 -2.62 5.70 -22.36
C LEU A 84 -1.09 5.66 -22.33
N ASP A 85 -0.56 6.70 -21.70
CA ASP A 85 0.84 6.97 -21.46
C ASP A 85 1.26 6.21 -20.19
N LEU A 86 1.85 5.01 -20.37
CA LEU A 86 2.25 4.13 -19.26
C LEU A 86 3.36 4.75 -18.41
N GLU A 87 4.28 5.49 -19.03
CA GLU A 87 5.36 6.20 -18.33
C GLU A 87 4.81 7.26 -17.36
N ARG A 88 3.61 7.77 -17.63
CA ARG A 88 2.94 8.79 -16.82
C ARG A 88 1.91 8.25 -15.82
N GLU A 89 1.17 7.20 -16.15
CA GLU A 89 0.18 6.60 -15.25
C GLU A 89 0.78 5.48 -14.37
N CYS A 90 1.98 4.97 -14.71
CA CYS A 90 2.79 4.07 -13.88
C CYS A 90 4.29 4.45 -13.92
N PRO A 91 4.70 5.61 -13.36
CA PRO A 91 6.06 6.12 -13.52
C PRO A 91 7.15 5.19 -12.99
N GLN A 92 8.02 4.74 -13.88
CA GLN A 92 9.15 3.86 -13.58
C GLN A 92 10.46 4.63 -13.42
N VAL A 93 11.37 4.13 -12.57
CA VAL A 93 12.75 4.61 -12.54
C VAL A 93 13.53 3.96 -13.69
N PRO A 94 14.24 4.72 -14.55
CA PRO A 94 15.04 4.13 -15.63
C PRO A 94 16.04 3.08 -15.12
N ILE A 95 16.15 1.96 -15.84
CA ILE A 95 17.15 0.94 -15.53
C ILE A 95 18.53 1.51 -15.89
N ASN A 96 19.44 1.53 -14.92
CA ASN A 96 20.84 1.83 -15.16
C ASN A 96 21.70 0.77 -14.48
N ALA A 97 22.19 -0.19 -15.28
CA ALA A 97 23.02 -1.28 -14.78
C ALA A 97 24.42 -0.82 -14.30
N SER A 98 24.84 0.42 -14.57
CA SER A 98 26.09 0.98 -14.01
C SER A 98 25.91 1.73 -12.68
N ALA A 99 24.67 1.82 -12.16
CA ALA A 99 24.38 2.42 -10.86
C ALA A 99 24.39 1.43 -9.68
N LEU A 100 24.57 0.13 -9.97
CA LEU A 100 24.80 -0.93 -8.99
C LEU A 100 26.24 -0.84 -8.46
N ARG A 101 26.41 -1.03 -7.14
CA ARG A 101 27.73 -1.16 -6.50
C ARG A 101 28.27 -2.59 -6.59
N PHE A 102 27.39 -3.60 -6.74
CA PHE A 102 27.75 -5.01 -6.80
C PHE A 102 27.34 -5.63 -8.14
N ASP A 103 28.28 -6.24 -8.86
CA ASP A 103 28.02 -6.80 -10.19
C ASP A 103 27.01 -7.95 -10.11
N LEU A 104 25.83 -7.73 -10.69
CA LEU A 104 24.77 -8.72 -10.74
C LEU A 104 25.10 -9.82 -11.75
N ASP A 105 25.56 -9.41 -12.93
CA ASP A 105 25.76 -10.23 -14.12
C ASP A 105 27.26 -10.46 -14.40
N ALA A 106 28.05 -10.42 -13.32
CA ALA A 106 29.31 -11.11 -13.12
C ALA A 106 30.21 -11.25 -14.35
N LYS A 107 30.81 -10.14 -14.81
CA LYS A 107 31.54 -10.06 -16.08
C LYS A 107 32.91 -10.73 -16.06
N GLY A 108 32.89 -12.06 -16.11
CA GLY A 108 34.05 -12.94 -16.20
C GLY A 108 33.89 -14.20 -15.35
N SER A 109 34.57 -15.28 -15.72
CA SER A 109 34.46 -16.59 -15.06
C SER A 109 34.61 -16.55 -13.54
N ARG A 110 35.56 -15.76 -13.03
CA ARG A 110 35.82 -15.63 -11.58
C ARG A 110 34.69 -14.91 -10.83
N ALA A 111 34.08 -13.88 -11.42
CA ALA A 111 32.94 -13.21 -10.82
C ALA A 111 31.70 -14.11 -10.83
N ARG A 112 31.53 -14.90 -11.90
CA ARG A 112 30.40 -15.82 -12.05
C ARG A 112 30.48 -16.97 -11.04
N ALA A 113 31.63 -17.61 -10.91
CA ALA A 113 31.85 -18.65 -9.91
C ALA A 113 31.56 -18.16 -8.49
N ARG A 114 31.94 -16.91 -8.16
CA ARG A 114 31.61 -16.30 -6.87
C ARG A 114 30.11 -16.05 -6.68
N ALA A 115 29.38 -15.66 -7.73
CA ALA A 115 27.94 -15.48 -7.64
C ALA A 115 27.20 -16.83 -7.46
N GLU A 116 27.70 -17.90 -8.09
CA GLU A 116 27.21 -19.27 -7.93
C GLU A 116 27.56 -19.83 -6.52
N GLU A 117 28.73 -19.47 -5.96
CA GLU A 117 29.14 -19.75 -4.57
C GLU A 117 28.30 -18.98 -3.53
N ASP A 118 28.05 -17.69 -3.74
CA ASP A 118 27.19 -16.87 -2.88
C ASP A 118 25.74 -17.41 -2.83
N GLU A 119 25.21 -17.87 -3.96
CA GLU A 119 23.88 -18.48 -4.07
C GLU A 119 23.82 -19.85 -3.38
N ALA A 120 24.85 -20.69 -3.56
CA ALA A 120 24.97 -21.97 -2.88
C ALA A 120 25.12 -21.83 -1.35
N ARG A 121 25.91 -20.87 -0.87
CA ARG A 121 26.02 -20.57 0.58
C ARG A 121 24.67 -20.12 1.15
N TYR A 122 23.96 -19.23 0.46
CA TYR A 122 22.62 -18.81 0.88
C TYR A 122 21.63 -19.99 0.97
N ALA A 123 21.66 -20.92 0.02
CA ALA A 123 20.82 -22.12 0.06
C ALA A 123 21.15 -23.05 1.24
N THR A 124 22.44 -23.24 1.56
CA THR A 124 22.87 -24.02 2.74
C THR A 124 22.41 -23.36 4.04
N LEU A 125 22.60 -22.05 4.20
CA LEU A 125 22.18 -21.31 5.39
C LEU A 125 20.65 -21.34 5.58
N LEU A 126 19.88 -21.17 4.51
CA LEU A 126 18.42 -21.30 4.56
C LEU A 126 18.01 -22.74 4.93
N SER A 127 18.63 -23.75 4.33
CA SER A 127 18.45 -25.17 4.65
C SER A 127 18.73 -25.48 6.12
N GLU A 128 19.75 -24.87 6.72
CA GLU A 128 20.04 -25.01 8.16
C GLU A 128 18.99 -24.32 9.04
N SER A 129 18.60 -23.08 8.73
CA SER A 129 17.61 -22.33 9.49
C SER A 129 16.23 -23.01 9.58
N VAL A 130 15.87 -23.79 8.56
CA VAL A 130 14.61 -24.55 8.44
C VAL A 130 14.64 -25.85 9.27
N LYS A 131 15.83 -26.40 9.57
CA LYS A 131 15.96 -27.58 10.45
C LYS A 131 15.74 -27.25 11.93
N ILE A 132 15.75 -25.97 12.27
CA ILE A 132 15.50 -25.46 13.62
C ILE A 132 14.03 -25.07 13.72
N ASP A 133 13.27 -25.79 14.55
CA ASP A 133 11.87 -25.50 14.81
C ASP A 133 11.72 -24.28 15.73
N THR A 134 11.33 -23.15 15.14
CA THR A 134 10.98 -21.90 15.84
C THR A 134 9.47 -21.67 15.86
N SER A 135 8.65 -22.72 15.73
CA SER A 135 7.19 -22.57 15.68
C SER A 135 6.57 -22.19 17.03
N ILE A 136 5.64 -21.22 16.98
CA ILE A 136 4.94 -20.65 18.14
C ILE A 136 3.42 -20.86 18.05
N GLY A 137 2.65 -20.33 19.01
CA GLY A 137 1.18 -20.29 18.90
C GLY A 137 0.56 -19.13 19.69
N ASP A 138 -0.63 -18.70 19.26
CA ASP A 138 -1.25 -17.40 19.57
C ASP A 138 -1.44 -17.07 21.07
N ASN A 139 -1.39 -18.07 21.94
CA ASN A 139 -1.70 -17.96 23.38
C ASN A 139 -0.51 -18.36 24.28
N TRP A 140 0.72 -18.18 23.81
CA TRP A 140 1.91 -18.45 24.63
C TRP A 140 2.10 -17.41 25.76
N PRO A 141 2.58 -17.81 26.95
CA PRO A 141 2.98 -16.89 28.00
C PRO A 141 4.16 -16.02 27.54
N SER A 142 4.37 -14.84 28.15
CA SER A 142 5.51 -14.00 27.78
C SER A 142 6.86 -14.68 28.13
N PRO A 143 7.98 -14.27 27.50
CA PRO A 143 9.31 -14.77 27.85
C PRO A 143 9.71 -14.58 29.31
N THR A 144 9.03 -13.70 30.06
CA THR A 144 9.27 -13.49 31.51
C THR A 144 8.45 -14.46 32.38
N GLU A 145 7.36 -15.02 31.86
CA GLU A 145 6.46 -15.93 32.58
C GLU A 145 6.86 -17.41 32.39
N ASP A 146 7.31 -17.79 31.19
CA ASP A 146 7.91 -19.12 30.93
C ASP A 146 9.18 -18.98 30.06
N PRO A 147 10.34 -18.61 30.65
CA PRO A 147 11.60 -18.49 29.90
C PRO A 147 12.05 -19.81 29.25
N SER A 148 11.65 -20.96 29.82
CA SER A 148 11.98 -22.30 29.32
C SER A 148 11.37 -22.55 27.94
N LEU A 149 10.06 -22.26 27.76
CA LEU A 149 9.35 -22.46 26.50
C LEU A 149 10.00 -21.68 25.33
N TRP A 150 10.48 -20.46 25.59
CA TRP A 150 11.11 -19.63 24.56
C TRP A 150 12.58 -19.99 24.31
N GLU A 151 13.37 -20.36 25.34
CA GLU A 151 14.76 -20.80 25.13
C GLU A 151 14.85 -22.19 24.46
N ASP A 152 13.94 -23.13 24.75
CA ASP A 152 13.87 -24.43 24.07
C ASP A 152 13.65 -24.30 22.54
N LYS A 153 13.00 -23.22 22.11
CA LYS A 153 12.65 -22.92 20.71
C LYS A 153 13.66 -22.00 20.02
N PHE A 154 13.99 -20.87 20.64
CA PHE A 154 14.81 -19.81 20.04
C PHE A 154 16.29 -19.87 20.47
N GLY A 155 16.62 -20.57 21.56
CA GLY A 155 18.01 -20.81 21.98
C GLY A 155 18.84 -21.51 20.91
N PRO A 156 18.37 -22.64 20.31
CA PRO A 156 19.05 -23.28 19.19
C PRO A 156 19.20 -22.37 17.95
N PHE A 157 18.17 -21.56 17.64
CA PHE A 157 18.20 -20.64 16.51
C PHE A 157 19.23 -19.51 16.70
N LYS A 158 19.28 -18.94 17.90
CA LYS A 158 20.26 -17.93 18.34
C LYS A 158 21.69 -18.46 18.30
N GLN A 159 21.91 -19.70 18.76
CA GLN A 159 23.23 -20.36 18.68
C GLN A 159 23.66 -20.59 17.23
N TRP A 160 22.74 -20.98 16.34
CA TRP A 160 23.03 -21.12 14.91
C TRP A 160 23.29 -19.76 14.25
N MET A 161 22.52 -18.71 14.56
CA MET A 161 22.73 -17.34 14.08
C MET A 161 24.14 -16.81 14.39
N GLU A 162 24.64 -17.07 15.60
CA GLU A 162 26.00 -16.68 16.04
C GLU A 162 27.11 -17.44 15.30
N GLN A 163 26.83 -18.64 14.78
CA GLN A 163 27.77 -19.47 14.02
C GLN A 163 27.71 -19.19 12.50
N ALA A 164 26.51 -18.98 11.96
CA ALA A 164 26.23 -18.73 10.55
C ALA A 164 26.71 -17.35 10.06
N PHE A 165 26.60 -16.35 10.94
CA PHE A 165 26.87 -14.95 10.66
C PHE A 165 27.88 -14.36 11.66
N PRO A 166 29.15 -14.83 11.65
CA PRO A 166 30.13 -14.48 12.67
C PRO A 166 30.58 -13.00 12.60
N LEU A 167 30.63 -12.38 11.41
CA LEU A 167 31.01 -10.96 11.31
C LEU A 167 29.92 -10.06 11.90
N ALA A 168 28.64 -10.37 11.69
CA ALA A 168 27.52 -9.65 12.28
C ALA A 168 27.46 -9.77 13.82
N HIS A 169 28.11 -10.78 14.40
CA HIS A 169 28.11 -11.07 15.84
C HIS A 169 29.42 -10.72 16.57
N GLN A 170 30.55 -10.65 15.86
CA GLN A 170 31.89 -10.54 16.45
C GLN A 170 32.65 -9.27 15.99
N ASN A 171 32.07 -8.44 15.11
CA ASN A 171 32.74 -7.24 14.61
C ASN A 171 32.33 -5.99 15.41
N ASP A 172 33.30 -5.29 16.00
CA ASP A 172 33.11 -4.10 16.86
C ASP A 172 32.32 -2.93 16.21
N ARG A 173 32.10 -2.94 14.89
CA ARG A 173 31.25 -1.96 14.19
C ARG A 173 29.75 -2.19 14.39
N ILE A 174 29.34 -3.38 14.85
CA ILE A 174 27.96 -3.77 15.08
C ILE A 174 27.67 -3.79 16.58
N HIS A 175 26.70 -3.00 17.03
CA HIS A 175 26.10 -3.17 18.34
C HIS A 175 24.91 -4.14 18.23
N ARG A 176 24.84 -5.16 19.09
CA ARG A 176 23.70 -6.09 19.15
C ARG A 176 22.96 -5.93 20.47
N ASP A 177 21.76 -5.36 20.41
CA ASP A 177 20.79 -5.40 21.50
C ASP A 177 19.98 -6.70 21.42
N VAL A 178 19.64 -7.25 22.59
CA VAL A 178 18.72 -8.39 22.74
C VAL A 178 17.50 -7.91 23.51
N VAL A 179 16.39 -7.70 22.79
CA VAL A 179 15.15 -7.11 23.29
C VAL A 179 14.16 -8.20 23.66
N ASN A 180 13.60 -8.13 24.87
CA ASN A 180 12.68 -9.15 25.42
C ASN A 180 13.21 -10.60 25.24
N GLN A 181 14.47 -10.81 25.60
CA GLN A 181 15.21 -12.09 25.63
C GLN A 181 15.55 -12.73 24.26
N HIS A 182 14.68 -12.62 23.25
CA HIS A 182 14.85 -13.28 21.94
C HIS A 182 14.76 -12.37 20.71
N GLY A 183 14.31 -11.13 20.84
CA GLY A 183 14.30 -10.14 19.77
C GLY A 183 15.71 -9.63 19.49
N LEU A 184 16.17 -9.67 18.25
CA LEU A 184 17.55 -9.35 17.89
C LEU A 184 17.61 -8.02 17.15
N VAL A 185 18.42 -7.06 17.61
CA VAL A 185 18.60 -5.76 16.94
C VAL A 185 20.09 -5.52 16.71
N TYR A 186 20.47 -5.37 15.44
CA TYR A 186 21.84 -5.10 14.99
C TYR A 186 21.94 -3.66 14.48
N THR A 187 22.73 -2.83 15.15
CA THR A 187 22.98 -1.44 14.76
C THR A 187 24.41 -1.29 14.25
N TRP A 188 24.56 -1.03 12.95
CA TRP A 188 25.81 -0.50 12.38
C TRP A 188 25.74 1.04 12.42
N LYS A 189 26.58 1.65 13.25
CA LYS A 189 26.65 3.12 13.35
C LYS A 189 27.24 3.72 12.07
N GLY A 190 26.54 4.72 11.51
CA GLY A 190 27.00 5.52 10.38
C GLY A 190 28.02 6.59 10.79
N SER A 191 28.82 7.05 9.82
CA SER A 191 29.83 8.09 10.02
C SER A 191 29.29 9.54 10.01
N ASP A 192 28.02 9.75 9.68
CA ASP A 192 27.29 11.02 9.83
C ASP A 192 26.00 10.81 10.66
N GLU A 193 26.03 11.29 11.91
CA GLU A 193 24.92 11.17 12.87
C GLU A 193 23.70 12.03 12.49
N ASN A 194 23.83 12.99 11.56
CA ASN A 194 22.71 13.81 11.08
C ASN A 194 21.79 13.03 10.11
N LEU A 195 22.23 11.87 9.63
CA LEU A 195 21.50 11.05 8.68
C LEU A 195 20.63 10.00 9.40
N LYS A 196 19.32 10.29 9.51
CA LYS A 196 18.27 9.35 9.95
C LYS A 196 18.58 7.90 9.50
N PRO A 197 18.71 6.91 10.39
CA PRO A 197 19.04 5.53 10.01
C PRO A 197 17.99 4.89 9.09
N VAL A 198 18.37 3.78 8.44
CA VAL A 198 17.40 2.85 7.82
C VAL A 198 17.06 1.72 8.78
N LEU A 199 15.83 1.24 8.73
CA LEU A 199 15.37 0.04 9.44
C LEU A 199 15.03 -1.05 8.41
N ILE A 200 15.55 -2.25 8.62
CA ILE A 200 15.19 -3.45 7.84
C ILE A 200 14.73 -4.53 8.81
N THR A 201 13.56 -5.13 8.55
CA THR A 201 12.92 -6.10 9.45
C THR A 201 12.61 -7.42 8.76
N ALA A 202 12.48 -8.46 9.59
CA ALA A 202 11.95 -9.80 9.30
C ALA A 202 11.60 -10.46 10.66
N HIS A 203 11.12 -11.70 10.67
CA HIS A 203 10.87 -12.46 11.90
C HIS A 203 11.66 -13.79 11.95
N GLN A 204 11.70 -14.41 13.13
CA GLN A 204 12.47 -15.65 13.42
C GLN A 204 11.57 -16.89 13.55
N ASP A 205 10.31 -16.66 13.90
CA ASP A 205 9.27 -17.63 14.15
C ASP A 205 8.63 -18.16 12.85
N THR A 206 7.65 -19.04 13.00
CA THR A 206 6.93 -19.72 11.91
C THR A 206 5.60 -20.29 12.44
N VAL A 207 4.54 -20.41 11.65
CA VAL A 207 3.34 -21.15 12.10
C VAL A 207 3.66 -22.63 12.39
N PRO A 208 2.94 -23.28 13.32
CA PRO A 208 3.07 -24.71 13.58
C PRO A 208 2.91 -25.59 12.34
N VAL A 209 3.37 -26.83 12.47
CA VAL A 209 3.06 -27.91 11.54
C VAL A 209 2.09 -28.87 12.19
N LEU A 210 0.90 -28.99 11.60
CA LEU A 210 -0.15 -29.88 12.10
C LEU A 210 0.25 -31.34 11.89
N GLU A 211 0.32 -32.14 12.97
CA GLU A 211 0.73 -33.55 12.92
C GLU A 211 -0.08 -34.37 11.89
N ALA A 212 -1.39 -34.11 11.82
CA ALA A 212 -2.32 -34.72 10.86
C ALA A 212 -2.01 -34.41 9.38
N THR A 213 -1.08 -33.49 9.08
CA THR A 213 -0.67 -33.12 7.73
C THR A 213 0.66 -33.73 7.31
N LEU A 214 1.42 -34.38 8.21
CA LEU A 214 2.81 -34.81 7.95
C LEU A 214 2.96 -35.76 6.74
N ASN A 215 1.91 -36.50 6.38
CA ASN A 215 1.86 -37.37 5.19
C ASN A 215 1.56 -36.63 3.87
N GLN A 216 1.21 -35.35 3.92
CA GLN A 216 0.97 -34.47 2.75
C GLN A 216 2.21 -33.63 2.39
N TRP A 217 3.24 -33.61 3.24
CA TRP A 217 4.52 -32.97 2.97
C TRP A 217 5.40 -33.86 2.08
N ARG A 218 5.86 -33.32 0.95
CA ARG A 218 6.78 -33.96 -0.01
C ARG A 218 8.15 -34.27 0.61
N TYR A 219 8.60 -33.42 1.52
CA TYR A 219 9.80 -33.58 2.35
C TYR A 219 9.45 -33.19 3.78
N PRO A 220 10.01 -33.81 4.83
CA PRO A 220 9.65 -33.50 6.22
C PRO A 220 9.82 -32.01 6.53
N PRO A 221 8.90 -31.40 7.30
CA PRO A 221 8.80 -29.94 7.42
C PRO A 221 10.07 -29.25 7.93
N HIS A 222 10.80 -29.91 8.83
CA HIS A 222 12.06 -29.41 9.39
C HIS A 222 13.28 -30.20 8.86
N SER A 223 13.19 -30.72 7.63
CA SER A 223 14.34 -31.35 6.95
C SER A 223 15.29 -30.33 6.32
N GLY A 224 14.77 -29.14 5.96
CA GLY A 224 15.49 -28.16 5.15
C GLY A 224 15.99 -28.74 3.82
N HIS A 225 15.25 -29.66 3.22
CA HIS A 225 15.69 -30.40 2.04
C HIS A 225 15.98 -29.43 0.87
N VAL A 226 17.16 -29.54 0.26
CA VAL A 226 17.51 -28.81 -0.96
C VAL A 226 17.45 -29.78 -2.13
N ASP A 227 16.63 -29.48 -3.14
CA ASP A 227 16.51 -30.32 -4.32
C ASP A 227 17.51 -29.97 -5.44
N GLU A 228 17.56 -30.81 -6.47
CA GLU A 228 18.42 -30.66 -7.65
C GLU A 228 18.16 -29.37 -8.47
N GLN A 229 17.05 -28.66 -8.20
CA GLN A 229 16.71 -27.39 -8.85
C GLN A 229 17.18 -26.16 -8.04
N GLY A 230 17.63 -26.37 -6.79
CA GLY A 230 18.01 -25.30 -5.87
C GLY A 230 16.83 -24.74 -5.05
N VAL A 231 15.75 -25.53 -4.89
CA VAL A 231 14.64 -25.18 -4.01
C VAL A 231 14.92 -25.72 -2.61
N VAL A 232 14.85 -24.86 -1.60
CA VAL A 232 14.82 -25.28 -0.19
C VAL A 232 13.37 -25.54 0.21
N TRP A 233 13.10 -26.69 0.81
CA TRP A 233 11.76 -27.11 1.23
C TRP A 233 11.66 -27.22 2.76
N GLY A 234 10.55 -26.75 3.32
CA GLY A 234 10.23 -26.87 4.75
C GLY A 234 9.57 -25.62 5.36
N ARG A 235 9.09 -25.75 6.61
CA ARG A 235 8.43 -24.65 7.34
C ARG A 235 9.42 -23.50 7.61
N GLY A 236 9.04 -22.30 7.23
CA GLY A 236 9.88 -21.10 7.31
C GLY A 236 10.89 -20.97 6.17
N SER A 237 10.91 -21.87 5.18
CA SER A 237 11.78 -21.73 4.02
C SER A 237 11.45 -20.49 3.19
N TYR A 238 10.20 -20.03 3.20
CA TYR A 238 9.75 -18.77 2.62
C TYR A 238 9.48 -17.72 3.71
N ASP A 239 8.72 -18.09 4.75
CA ASP A 239 8.09 -17.14 5.67
C ASP A 239 8.61 -17.30 7.13
N ALA A 240 9.53 -16.49 7.64
CA ALA A 240 10.29 -15.40 6.99
C ALA A 240 11.80 -15.67 6.89
N LYS A 241 12.27 -16.90 7.13
CA LYS A 241 13.71 -17.18 7.28
C LYS A 241 14.50 -16.91 5.99
N ALA A 242 13.87 -16.98 4.81
CA ALA A 242 14.49 -16.50 3.56
C ALA A 242 14.94 -15.04 3.67
N TRP A 243 14.07 -14.16 4.15
CA TRP A 243 14.32 -12.73 4.30
C TRP A 243 15.40 -12.47 5.35
N LEU A 244 15.26 -13.07 6.54
CA LEU A 244 16.25 -12.98 7.62
C LEU A 244 17.64 -13.46 7.19
N VAL A 245 17.74 -14.64 6.56
CA VAL A 245 19.01 -15.18 6.03
C VAL A 245 19.56 -14.31 4.91
N GLY A 246 18.71 -13.74 4.07
CA GLY A 246 19.10 -12.81 3.00
C GLY A 246 19.70 -11.51 3.54
N ILE A 247 19.07 -10.91 4.55
CA ILE A 247 19.52 -9.70 5.25
C ILE A 247 20.88 -9.96 5.93
N MET A 248 21.00 -11.05 6.69
CA MET A 248 22.24 -11.38 7.39
C MET A 248 23.38 -11.77 6.43
N SER A 249 23.07 -12.47 5.34
CA SER A 249 24.05 -12.75 4.26
C SER A 249 24.55 -11.49 3.57
N ALA A 250 23.71 -10.44 3.47
CA ALA A 250 24.12 -9.14 2.97
C ALA A 250 24.98 -8.39 3.98
N LEU A 251 24.62 -8.41 5.27
CA LEU A 251 25.37 -7.78 6.36
C LEU A 251 26.79 -8.37 6.48
N GLU A 252 26.93 -9.71 6.50
CA GLU A 252 28.22 -10.41 6.44
C GLU A 252 29.09 -9.91 5.28
N ARG A 253 28.50 -9.82 4.08
CA ARG A 253 29.22 -9.43 2.87
C ARG A 253 29.68 -7.98 2.93
N LEU A 254 28.86 -7.06 3.45
CA LEU A 254 29.24 -5.66 3.65
C LEU A 254 30.28 -5.47 4.77
N LEU A 255 30.23 -6.30 5.81
CA LEU A 255 31.23 -6.28 6.89
C LEU A 255 32.58 -6.86 6.47
N SER A 256 32.63 -7.75 5.48
CA SER A 256 33.88 -8.36 5.00
C SER A 256 34.93 -7.34 4.54
N GLU A 257 36.21 -7.61 4.83
CA GLU A 257 37.33 -6.72 4.49
C GLU A 257 37.43 -6.41 2.98
N GLU A 258 36.98 -7.35 2.14
CA GLU A 258 36.94 -7.18 0.69
C GLU A 258 35.95 -6.09 0.24
N SER A 259 34.82 -5.92 0.95
CA SER A 259 33.78 -4.95 0.60
C SER A 259 34.26 -3.51 0.78
N LYS A 260 35.06 -3.27 1.84
CA LYS A 260 35.54 -1.93 2.25
C LYS A 260 34.41 -0.91 2.48
N PHE A 261 33.17 -1.39 2.64
CA PHE A 261 32.02 -0.54 2.90
C PHE A 261 32.08 0.01 4.33
N VAL A 262 31.91 1.33 4.43
CA VAL A 262 31.73 2.06 5.69
C VAL A 262 30.56 3.02 5.45
N PRO A 263 29.45 2.88 6.18
CA PRO A 263 28.29 3.72 5.94
C PRO A 263 28.49 5.17 6.43
N LYS A 264 27.95 6.13 5.68
CA LYS A 264 27.56 7.46 6.16
C LYS A 264 26.36 7.37 7.11
N ARG A 265 25.30 6.65 6.72
CA ARG A 265 24.01 6.59 7.44
C ARG A 265 23.94 5.39 8.40
N GLY A 266 23.31 5.53 9.56
CA GLY A 266 23.06 4.39 10.44
C GLY A 266 22.22 3.29 9.77
N ILE A 267 22.57 2.03 10.02
CA ILE A 267 21.81 0.86 9.55
C ILE A 267 21.34 0.11 10.79
N VAL A 268 20.03 -0.09 10.91
CA VAL A 268 19.42 -0.94 11.94
C VAL A 268 18.73 -2.10 11.25
N ILE A 269 19.06 -3.32 11.68
CA ILE A 269 18.38 -4.55 11.30
C ILE A 269 17.73 -5.11 12.56
N ALA A 270 16.46 -5.47 12.49
CA ALA A 270 15.74 -5.99 13.66
C ALA A 270 14.88 -7.21 13.32
N PHE A 271 14.94 -8.23 14.17
CA PHE A 271 14.18 -9.46 13.99
C PHE A 271 13.21 -9.71 15.13
N GLY A 272 11.93 -9.83 14.78
CA GLY A 272 10.87 -10.33 15.66
C GLY A 272 11.07 -11.80 16.04
N PHE A 273 10.21 -12.32 16.90
CA PHE A 273 10.18 -13.74 17.28
C PHE A 273 8.76 -14.24 17.61
N ASP A 274 7.75 -13.47 17.21
CA ASP A 274 6.33 -13.83 17.33
C ASP A 274 5.39 -13.07 16.35
N GLU A 275 5.83 -12.75 15.13
CA GLU A 275 4.95 -12.13 14.09
C GLU A 275 3.72 -13.00 13.82
N GLU A 276 3.92 -14.32 13.80
CA GLU A 276 2.88 -15.33 13.55
C GLU A 276 1.82 -15.35 14.68
N ALA A 277 2.09 -14.69 15.82
CA ALA A 277 1.15 -14.40 16.90
C ALA A 277 0.88 -12.87 17.06
N SER A 278 1.06 -12.09 15.98
CA SER A 278 0.89 -10.62 15.87
C SER A 278 1.93 -9.73 16.59
N GLY A 279 3.11 -10.26 16.89
CA GLY A 279 4.27 -9.52 17.41
C GLY A 279 4.23 -8.98 18.86
N PRO A 280 3.39 -9.47 19.80
CA PRO A 280 3.25 -8.85 21.13
C PRO A 280 4.50 -8.90 22.01
N GLN A 281 5.40 -9.87 21.82
CA GLN A 281 6.64 -10.07 22.59
C GLN A 281 7.87 -9.57 21.83
N GLY A 282 7.92 -9.77 20.53
CA GLY A 282 8.98 -9.35 19.61
C GLY A 282 8.85 -7.89 19.20
N ALA A 283 8.29 -7.63 18.03
CA ALA A 283 8.33 -6.29 17.42
C ALA A 283 7.64 -5.20 18.26
N ARG A 284 6.63 -5.53 19.08
CA ARG A 284 6.06 -4.57 20.04
C ARG A 284 7.12 -4.01 21.00
N HIS A 285 8.00 -4.88 21.51
CA HIS A 285 9.07 -4.49 22.41
C HIS A 285 10.26 -3.88 21.66
N ILE A 286 10.59 -4.36 20.47
CA ILE A 286 11.64 -3.80 19.61
C ILE A 286 11.25 -2.37 19.16
N GLY A 287 10.02 -2.15 18.71
CA GLY A 287 9.50 -0.84 18.33
C GLY A 287 9.54 0.16 19.49
N ALA A 288 9.12 -0.26 20.69
CA ALA A 288 9.23 0.54 21.90
C ALA A 288 10.69 0.84 22.31
N HIS A 289 11.60 -0.13 22.14
CA HIS A 289 13.04 0.06 22.33
C HIS A 289 13.61 1.07 21.33
N LEU A 290 13.31 0.92 20.03
CA LEU A 290 13.80 1.81 18.98
C LEU A 290 13.22 3.24 19.12
N GLU A 291 11.95 3.40 19.51
CA GLU A 291 11.40 4.74 19.80
C GLU A 291 12.10 5.36 21.02
N LYS A 292 12.44 4.57 22.04
CA LYS A 292 13.18 5.04 23.22
C LYS A 292 14.63 5.45 22.90
N VAL A 293 15.30 4.74 21.99
CA VAL A 293 16.70 5.02 21.60
C VAL A 293 16.82 6.15 20.58
N TRP A 294 15.95 6.16 19.57
CA TRP A 294 16.07 7.06 18.40
C TRP A 294 15.01 8.18 18.35
N GLY A 295 13.89 8.03 19.05
CA GLY A 295 12.75 8.96 19.00
C GLY A 295 11.76 8.68 17.85
N LYS A 296 10.72 9.53 17.75
CA LYS A 296 9.68 9.46 16.69
C LYS A 296 10.14 10.14 15.40
N ASP A 297 9.66 9.64 14.26
CA ASP A 297 10.11 10.03 12.90
C ASP A 297 11.65 10.03 12.78
N SER A 298 12.32 9.09 13.44
CA SER A 298 13.78 9.03 13.48
C SER A 298 14.41 8.28 12.31
N PHE A 299 13.65 7.46 11.58
CA PHE A 299 14.15 6.62 10.49
C PHE A 299 13.83 7.18 9.08
N ALA A 300 14.77 7.02 8.16
CA ALA A 300 14.64 7.45 6.77
C ALA A 300 13.60 6.63 6.00
N PHE A 301 13.62 5.31 6.22
CA PHE A 301 12.56 4.36 5.83
C PHE A 301 12.66 3.07 6.65
N LEU A 302 11.59 2.29 6.60
CA LEU A 302 11.47 0.92 7.08
C LEU A 302 11.21 0.02 5.87
N LEU A 303 11.97 -1.07 5.75
CA LEU A 303 11.73 -2.15 4.77
C LEU A 303 11.49 -3.47 5.51
N ASP A 304 10.26 -3.96 5.38
CA ASP A 304 9.76 -5.21 5.94
C ASP A 304 9.46 -6.22 4.83
N GLU A 305 9.15 -7.45 5.20
CA GLU A 305 8.52 -8.43 4.31
C GLU A 305 7.17 -7.95 3.74
N GLY A 306 6.62 -8.67 2.77
CA GLY A 306 5.24 -8.46 2.33
C GLY A 306 4.95 -8.97 0.93
N THR A 307 4.58 -8.07 0.02
CA THR A 307 4.13 -8.47 -1.32
C THR A 307 5.28 -9.01 -2.18
N PRO A 308 5.06 -10.11 -2.94
CA PRO A 308 6.12 -10.81 -3.68
C PRO A 308 6.40 -10.18 -5.05
N ASN A 309 7.49 -10.64 -5.68
CA ASN A 309 7.70 -10.47 -7.12
C ASN A 309 6.82 -11.42 -7.92
N LEU A 310 6.17 -10.91 -8.97
CA LEU A 310 5.34 -11.68 -9.90
C LEU A 310 5.95 -11.62 -11.30
N SER A 311 6.28 -12.78 -11.87
CA SER A 311 6.75 -12.88 -13.25
C SER A 311 5.59 -12.76 -14.25
N SER A 312 5.88 -12.53 -15.54
CA SER A 312 4.84 -12.53 -16.57
C SER A 312 4.04 -13.83 -16.66
N SER A 313 4.64 -14.99 -16.33
CA SER A 313 3.99 -16.30 -16.38
C SER A 313 3.37 -16.76 -15.05
N SER A 314 3.67 -16.08 -13.92
CA SER A 314 3.11 -16.39 -12.59
C SER A 314 2.15 -15.34 -12.03
N GLY A 315 1.90 -14.25 -12.75
CA GLY A 315 1.00 -13.17 -12.33
C GLY A 315 0.23 -12.53 -13.48
N TYR A 316 0.31 -11.21 -13.60
CA TYR A 316 -0.57 -10.40 -14.44
C TYR A 316 -0.13 -10.31 -15.92
N GLY A 317 0.51 -11.32 -16.49
CA GLY A 317 0.95 -11.31 -17.90
C GLY A 317 2.07 -10.31 -18.23
N VAL A 318 2.59 -9.60 -17.21
CA VAL A 318 3.72 -8.66 -17.25
C VAL A 318 4.50 -8.84 -15.94
N PRO A 319 5.83 -8.71 -15.91
CA PRO A 319 6.59 -8.86 -14.67
C PRO A 319 6.49 -7.59 -13.81
N ILE A 320 6.14 -7.78 -12.55
CA ILE A 320 5.83 -6.70 -11.61
C ILE A 320 6.27 -7.03 -10.18
N ALA A 321 7.07 -6.15 -9.60
CA ALA A 321 7.30 -6.06 -8.18
C ALA A 321 6.15 -5.24 -7.55
N LEU A 322 5.40 -5.90 -6.66
CA LEU A 322 4.40 -5.23 -5.84
C LEU A 322 5.06 -4.83 -4.53
N VAL A 323 4.92 -3.56 -4.12
CA VAL A 323 5.50 -3.05 -2.88
C VAL A 323 4.38 -2.47 -2.00
N GLY A 324 4.11 -3.11 -0.87
CA GLY A 324 3.13 -2.68 0.10
C GLY A 324 3.47 -1.28 0.63
N THR A 325 2.60 -0.32 0.32
CA THR A 325 2.72 1.12 0.69
C THR A 325 1.44 1.65 1.34
N GLU A 326 0.39 0.84 1.31
CA GLU A 326 -0.80 0.90 2.16
C GLU A 326 -1.06 -0.51 2.71
N GLU A 327 -1.72 -0.60 3.86
CA GLU A 327 -2.12 -1.87 4.48
C GLU A 327 -3.50 -1.66 5.14
N LYS A 328 -4.33 -2.71 5.14
CA LYS A 328 -5.62 -2.69 5.84
C LYS A 328 -5.44 -2.62 7.36
N GLY A 329 -6.43 -2.08 8.06
CA GLY A 329 -6.59 -2.28 9.51
C GLY A 329 -7.23 -3.63 9.82
N ALA A 330 -7.34 -3.99 11.11
CA ALA A 330 -7.95 -5.24 11.56
C ALA A 330 -8.82 -5.03 12.81
N MET A 331 -9.93 -5.77 12.93
CA MET A 331 -10.82 -5.72 14.09
C MET A 331 -11.60 -7.02 14.26
N HIS A 332 -11.37 -7.72 15.38
CA HIS A 332 -12.08 -8.94 15.74
C HIS A 332 -13.27 -8.63 16.67
N VAL A 333 -14.41 -9.27 16.39
CA VAL A 333 -15.70 -8.99 17.04
C VAL A 333 -16.45 -10.28 17.35
N THR A 334 -16.98 -10.39 18.57
CA THR A 334 -18.00 -11.40 18.92
C THR A 334 -19.40 -10.83 18.71
N LEU A 335 -20.20 -11.46 17.85
CA LEU A 335 -21.65 -11.33 17.81
C LEU A 335 -22.27 -12.39 18.72
N ARG A 336 -23.11 -12.00 19.69
CA ARG A 336 -23.66 -12.92 20.70
C ARG A 336 -25.17 -12.72 20.87
N VAL A 337 -25.94 -13.80 20.71
CA VAL A 337 -27.40 -13.80 20.85
C VAL A 337 -27.82 -14.67 22.03
N GLU A 338 -28.54 -14.06 22.99
CA GLU A 338 -29.20 -14.77 24.09
C GLU A 338 -30.71 -14.86 23.81
N SER A 339 -31.32 -16.03 24.02
CA SER A 339 -32.77 -16.24 23.96
C SER A 339 -33.21 -17.27 25.00
N ALA A 340 -34.52 -17.51 25.10
CA ALA A 340 -35.01 -18.63 25.91
C ALA A 340 -34.49 -19.97 25.34
N GLY A 341 -33.88 -20.79 26.20
CA GLY A 341 -33.64 -22.21 25.93
C GLY A 341 -34.90 -23.05 26.17
N GLY A 342 -34.87 -24.33 25.84
CA GLY A 342 -36.05 -25.21 25.95
C GLY A 342 -35.86 -26.60 25.35
N HIS A 343 -36.95 -27.35 25.20
CA HIS A 343 -36.93 -28.68 24.56
C HIS A 343 -37.18 -28.56 23.06
N SER A 344 -36.37 -29.20 22.22
CA SER A 344 -36.40 -28.99 20.76
C SER A 344 -37.73 -29.33 20.07
N SER A 345 -38.60 -30.13 20.69
CA SER A 345 -39.94 -30.44 20.16
C SER A 345 -40.97 -29.32 20.32
N ILE A 346 -40.65 -28.25 21.06
CA ILE A 346 -41.51 -27.06 21.25
C ILE A 346 -40.69 -25.82 20.83
N SER A 347 -40.17 -25.85 19.60
CA SER A 347 -39.31 -24.77 19.11
C SER A 347 -40.11 -23.48 18.87
N PRO A 348 -39.60 -22.31 19.30
CA PRO A 348 -40.00 -21.03 18.73
C PRO A 348 -39.61 -20.94 17.24
N ARG A 349 -40.12 -19.93 16.54
CA ARG A 349 -39.89 -19.72 15.09
C ARG A 349 -38.40 -19.56 14.75
N HIS A 350 -37.63 -18.92 15.62
CA HIS A 350 -36.16 -18.92 15.58
C HIS A 350 -35.58 -19.29 16.95
N THR A 351 -34.44 -19.98 16.96
CA THR A 351 -33.63 -20.21 18.16
C THR A 351 -32.58 -19.11 18.31
N SER A 352 -31.79 -19.11 19.39
CA SER A 352 -30.57 -18.27 19.51
C SER A 352 -29.66 -18.42 18.27
N ILE A 353 -29.38 -19.68 17.88
CA ILE A 353 -28.65 -20.01 16.63
C ILE A 353 -29.39 -19.46 15.42
N GLY A 354 -30.70 -19.69 15.29
CA GLY A 354 -31.48 -19.24 14.13
C GLY A 354 -31.54 -17.71 13.96
N LEU A 355 -31.56 -16.96 15.07
CA LEU A 355 -31.46 -15.50 15.07
C LEU A 355 -30.04 -15.06 14.67
N LEU A 356 -29.00 -15.67 15.25
CA LEU A 356 -27.60 -15.38 14.92
C LEU A 356 -27.32 -15.67 13.44
N SER A 357 -27.72 -16.83 12.91
CA SER A 357 -27.57 -17.19 11.50
C SER A 357 -28.27 -16.20 10.56
N ALA A 358 -29.42 -15.64 10.95
CA ALA A 358 -30.08 -14.61 10.16
C ALA A 358 -29.27 -13.29 10.14
N ILE A 359 -28.68 -12.88 11.27
CA ILE A 359 -27.83 -11.69 11.37
C ILE A 359 -26.55 -11.88 10.53
N LEU A 360 -25.90 -13.03 10.65
CA LEU A 360 -24.68 -13.38 9.90
C LEU A 360 -24.94 -13.43 8.38
N ALA A 361 -26.02 -14.07 7.95
CA ALA A 361 -26.38 -14.14 6.52
C ALA A 361 -26.72 -12.77 5.92
N GLU A 362 -27.19 -11.81 6.73
CA GLU A 362 -27.40 -10.43 6.27
C GLU A 362 -26.07 -9.63 6.23
N LEU A 363 -25.14 -9.88 7.15
CA LEU A 363 -23.80 -9.28 7.13
C LEU A 363 -23.07 -9.61 5.83
N GLU A 364 -22.99 -10.90 5.47
CA GLU A 364 -22.36 -11.36 4.21
C GLU A 364 -23.05 -10.83 2.95
N ARG A 365 -24.35 -10.50 3.04
CA ARG A 365 -25.16 -10.03 1.91
C ARG A 365 -24.84 -8.59 1.49
N TYR A 366 -24.27 -7.78 2.39
CA TYR A 366 -24.00 -6.37 2.16
C TYR A 366 -22.52 -6.01 2.37
N PRO A 367 -21.61 -6.48 1.50
CA PRO A 367 -20.21 -6.02 1.50
C PRO A 367 -20.13 -4.50 1.26
N GLU A 368 -19.13 -3.85 1.84
CA GLU A 368 -18.98 -2.40 1.71
C GLU A 368 -18.73 -1.98 0.23
N ARG A 369 -19.25 -0.81 -0.14
CA ARG A 369 -19.07 -0.22 -1.47
C ARG A 369 -17.59 0.07 -1.77
N VAL A 370 -17.12 -0.42 -2.92
CA VAL A 370 -15.79 -0.17 -3.49
C VAL A 370 -15.46 1.32 -3.58
N ARG A 371 -14.35 1.74 -2.95
CA ARG A 371 -13.80 3.11 -3.03
C ARG A 371 -12.40 3.07 -3.62
N LEU A 372 -12.21 3.67 -4.80
CA LEU A 372 -10.95 3.61 -5.55
C LEU A 372 -9.85 4.54 -5.01
N GLY A 373 -10.17 5.36 -4.01
CA GLY A 373 -9.31 6.38 -3.44
C GLY A 373 -9.98 7.05 -2.24
N LYS A 374 -9.24 7.88 -1.51
CA LYS A 374 -9.75 8.56 -0.30
C LYS A 374 -10.59 9.78 -0.62
N LYS A 375 -10.23 10.49 -1.70
CA LYS A 375 -10.94 11.64 -2.26
C LYS A 375 -10.81 11.59 -3.79
N VAL A 376 -11.69 12.28 -4.52
CA VAL A 376 -11.64 12.33 -6.00
C VAL A 376 -10.29 12.90 -6.45
N GLY A 377 -9.44 12.05 -7.03
CA GLY A 377 -8.08 12.39 -7.48
C GLY A 377 -6.93 12.07 -6.51
N ASP A 378 -7.22 11.49 -5.34
CA ASP A 378 -6.24 10.89 -4.41
C ASP A 378 -6.32 9.35 -4.51
N ASP A 379 -5.33 8.76 -5.16
CA ASP A 379 -5.39 7.39 -5.69
C ASP A 379 -4.77 6.39 -4.72
N SER A 380 -5.51 5.34 -4.33
CA SER A 380 -4.97 4.29 -3.44
C SER A 380 -3.83 3.52 -4.13
N ALA A 381 -2.96 2.89 -3.34
CA ALA A 381 -1.87 2.06 -3.84
C ALA A 381 -2.40 0.99 -4.82
N HIS A 382 -3.52 0.34 -4.50
CA HIS A 382 -4.16 -0.64 -5.39
C HIS A 382 -4.70 -0.05 -6.70
N LEU A 383 -5.21 1.20 -6.70
CA LEU A 383 -5.58 1.85 -7.97
C LEU A 383 -4.36 2.13 -8.84
N ASN A 384 -3.25 2.55 -8.22
CA ASN A 384 -1.97 2.71 -8.91
C ASN A 384 -1.45 1.35 -9.43
N THR A 385 -1.63 0.24 -8.68
CA THR A 385 -1.34 -1.13 -9.18
C THR A 385 -2.14 -1.44 -10.44
N LEU A 386 -3.45 -1.17 -10.47
CA LEU A 386 -4.29 -1.40 -11.65
C LEU A 386 -3.89 -0.51 -12.85
N MET A 387 -3.43 0.72 -12.62
CA MET A 387 -2.87 1.57 -13.68
C MET A 387 -1.54 1.01 -14.22
N CYS A 388 -0.71 0.40 -13.38
CA CYS A 388 0.52 -0.31 -13.78
C CYS A 388 0.28 -1.61 -14.57
N LEU A 389 -0.95 -2.12 -14.56
CA LEU A 389 -1.37 -3.35 -15.24
C LEU A 389 -2.33 -3.12 -16.42
N VAL A 390 -2.69 -1.86 -16.71
CA VAL A 390 -3.77 -1.52 -17.66
C VAL A 390 -3.52 -1.96 -19.10
N ASP A 391 -2.26 -2.12 -19.52
CA ASP A 391 -1.86 -2.58 -20.84
C ASP A 391 -1.67 -4.10 -20.94
N SER A 392 -1.61 -4.82 -19.81
CA SER A 392 -1.38 -6.27 -19.72
C SER A 392 -2.20 -7.10 -20.71
N PRO A 393 -1.65 -8.20 -21.25
CA PRO A 393 -2.37 -9.10 -22.15
C PRO A 393 -3.53 -9.84 -21.48
N VAL A 394 -3.53 -9.99 -20.14
CA VAL A 394 -4.59 -10.68 -19.38
C VAL A 394 -5.56 -9.72 -18.67
N MET A 395 -5.37 -8.40 -18.81
CA MET A 395 -6.30 -7.41 -18.27
C MET A 395 -7.62 -7.40 -19.08
N ASP A 396 -8.75 -7.54 -18.39
CA ASP A 396 -10.10 -7.55 -18.99
C ASP A 396 -10.33 -6.33 -19.92
N PRO A 397 -10.84 -6.52 -21.16
CA PRO A 397 -11.02 -5.42 -22.12
C PRO A 397 -12.00 -4.31 -21.70
N ALA A 398 -12.93 -4.55 -20.79
CA ALA A 398 -13.84 -3.53 -20.26
C ALA A 398 -13.17 -2.74 -19.12
N LEU A 399 -12.53 -3.41 -18.16
CA LEU A 399 -11.73 -2.79 -17.11
C LEU A 399 -10.57 -1.96 -17.69
N LYS A 400 -9.85 -2.50 -18.68
CA LYS A 400 -8.83 -1.81 -19.49
C LYS A 400 -9.36 -0.51 -20.10
N ARG A 401 -10.59 -0.50 -20.60
CA ARG A 401 -11.25 0.68 -21.17
C ARG A 401 -11.68 1.68 -20.09
N ALA A 402 -12.21 1.19 -18.96
CA ALA A 402 -12.64 2.02 -17.84
C ALA A 402 -11.45 2.73 -17.17
N LEU A 403 -10.36 2.03 -16.89
CA LEU A 403 -9.11 2.60 -16.34
C LEU A 403 -8.52 3.65 -17.29
N ARG A 404 -8.49 3.39 -18.60
CA ARG A 404 -8.05 4.38 -19.61
C ARG A 404 -8.89 5.66 -19.61
N ASN A 405 -10.22 5.52 -19.49
CA ASN A 405 -11.13 6.67 -19.37
C ASN A 405 -10.93 7.43 -18.05
N LEU A 406 -10.67 6.73 -16.93
CA LEU A 406 -10.41 7.34 -15.62
C LEU A 406 -9.08 8.11 -15.61
N ALA A 407 -8.01 7.53 -16.16
CA ALA A 407 -6.73 8.20 -16.33
C ALA A 407 -6.88 9.46 -17.19
N TRP A 408 -7.57 9.37 -18.34
CA TRP A 408 -7.88 10.53 -19.18
C TRP A 408 -8.68 11.62 -18.43
N ALA A 409 -9.72 11.23 -17.68
CA ALA A 409 -10.52 12.17 -16.89
C ALA A 409 -9.64 12.93 -15.88
N LYS A 410 -8.79 12.22 -15.12
CA LYS A 410 -7.82 12.81 -14.18
C LYS A 410 -6.82 13.72 -14.87
N ARG A 411 -6.27 13.32 -16.03
CA ARG A 411 -5.37 14.16 -16.84
C ARG A 411 -6.03 15.47 -17.26
N SER A 412 -7.32 15.44 -17.66
CA SER A 412 -8.04 16.65 -18.09
C SER A 412 -8.16 17.70 -16.97
N VAL A 413 -8.50 17.27 -15.74
CA VAL A 413 -8.61 18.18 -14.59
C VAL A 413 -7.23 18.69 -14.15
N ARG A 414 -6.20 17.81 -14.12
CA ARG A 414 -4.82 18.20 -13.81
C ARG A 414 -4.25 19.21 -14.83
N ALA A 415 -4.70 19.19 -16.09
CA ALA A 415 -4.33 20.19 -17.10
C ALA A 415 -5.03 21.54 -16.86
N ASN A 416 -6.35 21.52 -16.62
CA ASN A 416 -7.13 22.72 -16.29
C ASN A 416 -6.57 23.46 -15.06
N ALA A 417 -6.23 22.71 -14.01
CA ALA A 417 -5.64 23.26 -12.79
C ALA A 417 -4.26 23.92 -13.04
N ARG A 418 -3.42 23.33 -13.89
CA ARG A 418 -2.12 23.93 -14.25
C ARG A 418 -2.28 25.25 -15.01
N LEU A 419 -3.20 25.32 -15.97
CA LEU A 419 -3.51 26.54 -16.72
C LEU A 419 -4.05 27.66 -15.81
N ALA A 420 -4.75 27.30 -14.72
CA ALA A 420 -5.20 28.25 -13.69
C ALA A 420 -4.10 28.68 -12.69
N THR A 421 -2.88 28.15 -12.82
CA THR A 421 -1.71 28.52 -11.99
C THR A 421 -0.57 29.19 -12.76
N SER A 422 -0.57 29.13 -14.09
CA SER A 422 0.47 29.73 -14.95
C SER A 422 0.17 31.18 -15.33
N ASP A 423 -0.20 32.02 -14.36
CA ASP A 423 -0.41 33.45 -14.56
C ASP A 423 0.90 34.21 -14.27
N ASP A 424 1.73 34.36 -15.30
CA ASP A 424 3.08 34.94 -15.24
C ASP A 424 3.07 36.48 -15.01
N GLY A 425 2.53 36.91 -13.87
CA GLY A 425 2.82 38.19 -13.21
C GLY A 425 2.48 39.50 -13.95
N HIS A 426 1.83 39.46 -15.13
CA HIS A 426 1.77 40.59 -16.07
C HIS A 426 0.39 40.84 -16.72
N THR A 427 -0.65 41.16 -15.92
CA THR A 427 -1.86 41.82 -16.43
C THR A 427 -2.53 42.76 -15.42
N THR A 428 -2.01 43.98 -15.29
CA THR A 428 -2.72 45.06 -14.58
C THR A 428 -3.65 45.85 -15.51
N ARG A 429 -4.93 45.48 -15.60
CA ARG A 429 -6.05 46.46 -15.73
C ARG A 429 -7.46 45.84 -15.72
N LYS A 430 -8.27 46.35 -14.78
CA LYS A 430 -9.73 46.57 -14.87
C LYS A 430 -10.61 45.42 -15.41
N GLY A 431 -11.33 44.79 -14.49
CA GLY A 431 -12.74 45.19 -14.39
C GLY A 431 -13.83 44.13 -14.36
N PHE A 432 -13.55 42.83 -14.51
CA PHE A 432 -14.54 41.78 -14.21
C PHE A 432 -13.88 40.45 -13.82
N THR A 433 -14.32 39.87 -12.69
CA THR A 433 -14.27 38.44 -12.27
C THR A 433 -13.10 37.51 -12.66
N VAL A 434 -11.87 38.00 -12.88
CA VAL A 434 -10.71 37.11 -13.14
C VAL A 434 -10.47 36.16 -11.97
N SER A 435 -10.51 36.62 -10.71
CA SER A 435 -10.37 35.72 -9.55
C SER A 435 -11.51 34.70 -9.48
N THR A 436 -12.75 35.09 -9.76
CA THR A 436 -13.91 34.20 -9.72
C THR A 436 -13.83 33.12 -10.82
N PHE A 437 -13.30 33.46 -11.99
CA PHE A 437 -13.04 32.52 -13.08
C PHE A 437 -11.89 31.55 -12.72
N LEU A 438 -10.78 32.06 -12.17
CA LEU A 438 -9.68 31.24 -11.66
C LEU A 438 -10.11 30.34 -10.50
N ASP A 439 -10.97 30.81 -9.60
CA ASP A 439 -11.54 30.02 -8.50
C ASP A 439 -12.55 28.99 -8.99
N SER A 440 -13.31 29.24 -10.07
CA SER A 440 -14.10 28.19 -10.73
C SER A 440 -13.25 27.15 -11.45
N LEU A 441 -12.10 27.54 -12.03
CA LEU A 441 -11.14 26.62 -12.65
C LEU A 441 -10.40 25.77 -11.61
N ARG A 442 -10.09 26.35 -10.43
CA ARG A 442 -9.53 25.63 -9.27
C ARG A 442 -10.46 24.53 -8.74
N HIS A 443 -11.78 24.65 -8.96
CA HIS A 443 -12.78 23.71 -8.44
C HIS A 443 -13.46 22.84 -9.51
N ASP A 444 -13.02 22.90 -10.79
CA ASP A 444 -13.60 22.28 -12.00
C ASP A 444 -14.70 21.22 -11.72
N PRO A 445 -15.96 21.63 -11.49
CA PRO A 445 -16.99 20.71 -11.01
C PRO A 445 -17.50 19.79 -12.12
N HIS A 446 -17.27 20.15 -13.39
CA HIS A 446 -17.54 19.31 -14.54
C HIS A 446 -16.46 18.23 -14.67
N GLY A 447 -15.20 18.60 -14.43
CA GLY A 447 -14.06 17.70 -14.29
C GLY A 447 -14.21 16.70 -13.14
N LEU A 448 -14.59 17.15 -11.95
CA LEU A 448 -14.82 16.26 -10.80
C LEU A 448 -15.98 15.28 -11.07
N ARG A 449 -17.09 15.74 -11.66
CA ARG A 449 -18.19 14.86 -12.13
C ARG A 449 -17.73 13.87 -13.21
N ARG A 450 -16.81 14.27 -14.09
CA ARG A 450 -16.22 13.41 -15.14
C ARG A 450 -15.33 12.32 -14.54
N ILE A 451 -14.53 12.64 -13.52
CA ILE A 451 -13.74 11.65 -12.78
C ILE A 451 -14.68 10.68 -12.05
N ALA A 452 -15.66 11.16 -11.27
CA ALA A 452 -16.60 10.31 -10.54
C ALA A 452 -17.34 9.31 -11.47
N ARG A 453 -17.84 9.76 -12.62
CA ARG A 453 -18.44 8.87 -13.63
C ARG A 453 -17.48 7.81 -14.18
N ALA A 454 -16.19 8.14 -14.31
CA ALA A 454 -15.17 7.20 -14.77
C ALA A 454 -14.74 6.22 -13.66
N GLU A 455 -14.73 6.65 -12.39
CA GLU A 455 -14.56 5.77 -11.23
C GLU A 455 -15.72 4.78 -11.12
N ASP A 456 -16.97 5.23 -11.27
CA ASP A 456 -18.15 4.36 -11.25
C ASP A 456 -18.14 3.37 -12.42
N ALA A 457 -17.67 3.78 -13.59
CA ALA A 457 -17.44 2.89 -14.73
C ALA A 457 -16.35 1.84 -14.45
N VAL A 458 -15.32 2.14 -13.66
CA VAL A 458 -14.33 1.15 -13.19
C VAL A 458 -14.97 0.20 -12.17
N LYS A 459 -15.66 0.73 -11.15
CA LYS A 459 -16.35 -0.08 -10.11
C LYS A 459 -17.33 -1.08 -10.72
N ALA A 460 -18.07 -0.68 -11.75
CA ALA A 460 -19.08 -1.50 -12.42
C ALA A 460 -18.53 -2.69 -13.24
N VAL A 461 -17.23 -2.72 -13.55
CA VAL A 461 -16.58 -3.79 -14.33
C VAL A 461 -15.42 -4.46 -13.59
N LEU A 462 -15.21 -4.13 -12.31
CA LEU A 462 -14.09 -4.63 -11.52
C LEU A 462 -14.37 -6.06 -11.00
N PRO A 463 -13.57 -7.07 -11.36
CA PRO A 463 -13.71 -8.43 -10.83
C PRO A 463 -13.57 -8.49 -9.30
N ARG A 464 -14.34 -9.35 -8.61
CA ARG A 464 -14.37 -9.41 -7.14
C ARG A 464 -12.98 -9.58 -6.51
N ASN A 465 -12.14 -10.44 -7.08
CA ASN A 465 -10.76 -10.65 -6.63
C ASN A 465 -9.86 -9.41 -6.76
N LEU A 466 -10.16 -8.50 -7.71
CA LEU A 466 -9.49 -7.20 -7.84
C LEU A 466 -10.20 -6.09 -7.05
N ALA A 467 -11.41 -6.33 -6.52
CA ALA A 467 -12.17 -5.37 -5.72
C ALA A 467 -11.79 -5.39 -4.23
N ASN A 468 -11.47 -6.55 -3.66
CA ASN A 468 -11.24 -6.75 -2.21
C ASN A 468 -10.33 -5.70 -1.50
N PRO A 469 -9.25 -5.15 -2.12
CA PRO A 469 -8.42 -4.14 -1.45
C PRO A 469 -9.05 -2.73 -1.35
N PHE A 470 -10.18 -2.47 -2.00
CA PHE A 470 -10.85 -1.16 -2.05
C PHE A 470 -12.00 -0.97 -1.02
N PHE A 471 -12.28 -1.96 -0.18
CA PHE A 471 -13.38 -1.92 0.79
C PHE A 471 -13.10 -2.79 2.03
N THR A 472 -13.78 -2.54 3.15
CA THR A 472 -13.65 -3.37 4.35
C THR A 472 -14.27 -4.74 4.11
N THR A 473 -13.47 -5.79 4.28
CA THR A 473 -13.89 -7.19 4.12
C THR A 473 -14.09 -7.83 5.49
N HIS A 474 -15.20 -8.54 5.68
CA HIS A 474 -15.44 -9.37 6.86
C HIS A 474 -15.30 -10.87 6.53
N ALA A 475 -14.97 -11.69 7.53
CA ALA A 475 -15.03 -13.15 7.51
C ALA A 475 -15.69 -13.65 8.80
N ILE A 476 -16.39 -14.79 8.77
CA ILE A 476 -17.05 -15.38 9.95
C ILE A 476 -16.30 -16.68 10.27
N ASP A 477 -15.37 -16.60 11.21
CA ASP A 477 -14.31 -17.60 11.36
C ASP A 477 -14.68 -18.70 12.37
N VAL A 478 -15.48 -18.36 13.38
CA VAL A 478 -15.92 -19.27 14.44
C VAL A 478 -17.41 -19.06 14.72
N ILE A 479 -18.17 -20.14 14.87
CA ILE A 479 -19.57 -20.13 15.33
C ILE A 479 -19.75 -21.17 16.43
N GLN A 480 -20.41 -20.80 17.52
CA GLN A 480 -20.67 -21.66 18.69
C GLN A 480 -22.13 -21.60 19.11
N GLY A 481 -22.69 -22.74 19.51
CA GLY A 481 -24.05 -22.83 20.04
C GLY A 481 -24.55 -24.27 20.12
N GLY A 482 -25.22 -24.61 21.22
CA GLY A 482 -25.73 -25.96 21.46
C GLY A 482 -24.73 -26.88 22.17
N VAL A 483 -25.28 -27.91 22.83
CA VAL A 483 -24.51 -28.98 23.50
C VAL A 483 -25.12 -30.36 23.23
N LYS A 484 -26.45 -30.43 23.02
CA LYS A 484 -27.18 -31.69 22.78
C LYS A 484 -28.39 -31.44 21.89
N ILE A 485 -28.62 -32.31 20.90
CA ILE A 485 -29.62 -32.16 19.83
C ILE A 485 -31.07 -31.91 20.29
N ASN A 486 -31.47 -32.40 21.48
CA ASN A 486 -32.82 -32.25 22.02
C ASN A 486 -33.03 -31.07 22.99
N ALA A 487 -32.00 -30.23 23.17
CA ALA A 487 -32.06 -29.01 23.99
C ALA A 487 -31.73 -27.78 23.15
N LEU A 488 -32.64 -26.80 23.15
CA LEU A 488 -32.45 -25.50 22.50
C LEU A 488 -31.46 -24.66 23.33
N PRO A 489 -30.34 -24.20 22.77
CA PRO A 489 -29.36 -23.43 23.52
C PRO A 489 -29.89 -22.04 23.86
N PRO A 490 -29.68 -21.54 25.10
CA PRO A 490 -30.03 -20.17 25.46
C PRO A 490 -29.06 -19.14 24.85
N VAL A 491 -27.85 -19.53 24.44
CA VAL A 491 -26.84 -18.64 23.85
C VAL A 491 -26.28 -19.24 22.57
N ALA A 492 -26.06 -18.39 21.57
CA ALA A 492 -25.21 -18.66 20.42
C ALA A 492 -24.26 -17.47 20.19
N SER A 493 -23.06 -17.72 19.69
CA SER A 493 -22.05 -16.69 19.40
C SER A 493 -21.32 -16.97 18.08
N ALA A 494 -20.79 -15.93 17.47
CA ALA A 494 -19.89 -16.03 16.32
C ALA A 494 -18.81 -14.95 16.37
N SER A 495 -17.62 -15.28 15.88
CA SER A 495 -16.46 -14.40 15.79
C SER A 495 -16.26 -13.93 14.36
N VAL A 496 -15.96 -12.64 14.17
CA VAL A 496 -15.87 -11.99 12.85
C VAL A 496 -14.61 -11.12 12.75
N ASP A 497 -13.62 -11.53 11.95
CA ASP A 497 -12.52 -10.64 11.51
C ASP A 497 -13.04 -9.60 10.51
N HIS A 498 -12.66 -8.34 10.69
CA HIS A 498 -12.88 -7.24 9.76
C HIS A 498 -11.53 -6.64 9.32
N ARG A 499 -11.14 -6.85 8.05
CA ARG A 499 -9.97 -6.19 7.45
C ARG A 499 -10.38 -4.86 6.80
N ILE A 500 -10.06 -3.78 7.48
CA ILE A 500 -10.58 -2.41 7.28
C ILE A 500 -9.77 -1.69 6.19
N ALA A 501 -10.41 -1.21 5.12
CA ALA A 501 -9.67 -0.52 4.06
C ALA A 501 -9.41 0.97 4.39
N PRO A 502 -8.22 1.53 4.08
CA PRO A 502 -7.92 2.96 4.30
C PRO A 502 -8.88 3.95 3.64
N CYS A 503 -9.66 3.53 2.64
CA CYS A 503 -10.65 4.36 1.96
C CYS A 503 -12.02 4.34 2.67
N SER A 504 -12.31 3.32 3.47
CA SER A 504 -13.57 3.15 4.22
C SER A 504 -13.70 4.17 5.34
N LEU A 505 -12.57 4.45 6.01
CA LEU A 505 -12.43 5.41 7.11
C LEU A 505 -12.54 6.89 6.72
N VAL A 506 -12.72 7.20 5.44
CA VAL A 506 -12.90 8.58 4.97
C VAL A 506 -14.37 8.84 4.69
N GLN A 507 -14.98 9.76 5.42
CA GLN A 507 -16.39 10.14 5.23
C GLN A 507 -16.60 10.88 3.89
N PRO A 508 -17.82 10.94 3.33
CA PRO A 508 -18.09 11.59 2.04
C PRO A 508 -17.62 13.06 1.94
N TRP A 509 -17.55 13.76 3.08
CA TRP A 509 -17.09 15.15 3.20
C TRP A 509 -15.56 15.27 3.35
N GLY A 510 -14.85 14.15 3.41
CA GLY A 510 -13.39 14.07 3.47
C GLY A 510 -12.78 14.17 4.86
N GLU A 511 -13.59 14.06 5.91
CA GLU A 511 -13.17 13.83 7.30
C GLU A 511 -12.70 12.37 7.48
N LYS A 512 -11.77 12.13 8.40
CA LYS A 512 -11.36 10.77 8.79
C LYS A 512 -12.06 10.39 10.09
N VAL A 513 -12.58 9.17 10.14
CA VAL A 513 -12.95 8.49 11.40
C VAL A 513 -11.91 7.42 11.70
N ASP A 514 -11.72 7.09 12.98
CA ASP A 514 -10.97 5.91 13.40
C ASP A 514 -11.74 4.62 13.10
N ALA A 515 -11.04 3.48 13.12
CA ALA A 515 -11.58 2.16 12.85
C ALA A 515 -12.72 1.78 13.81
N LYS A 516 -12.64 2.16 15.09
CA LYS A 516 -13.69 1.87 16.08
C LYS A 516 -14.94 2.69 15.78
N SER A 517 -14.84 3.99 15.60
CA SER A 517 -15.97 4.88 15.26
C SER A 517 -16.62 4.53 13.93
N TRP A 518 -15.82 4.14 12.92
CA TRP A 518 -16.34 3.59 11.67
C TRP A 518 -17.17 2.33 11.93
N TRP A 519 -16.63 1.38 12.70
CA TRP A 519 -17.31 0.11 12.97
C TRP A 519 -18.60 0.30 13.77
N MET A 520 -18.58 1.11 14.84
CA MET A 520 -19.75 1.42 15.68
C MET A 520 -20.94 1.96 14.84
N SER A 521 -20.66 2.88 13.93
CA SER A 521 -21.69 3.51 13.09
C SER A 521 -22.25 2.58 12.01
N HIS A 522 -21.50 1.57 11.57
CA HIS A 522 -21.96 0.59 10.58
C HIS A 522 -22.71 -0.60 11.22
N MET A 523 -22.25 -1.10 12.38
CA MET A 523 -22.81 -2.32 12.99
C MET A 523 -23.91 -2.04 14.03
N CYS A 524 -23.80 -0.95 14.80
CA CYS A 524 -24.72 -0.68 15.91
C CYS A 524 -25.71 0.44 15.58
N GLU A 525 -25.28 1.56 14.99
CA GLU A 525 -26.18 2.70 14.72
C GLU A 525 -27.19 2.44 13.59
N ASN A 526 -26.86 1.56 12.63
CA ASN A 526 -27.64 1.34 11.40
C ASN A 526 -27.98 -0.14 11.13
N PRO A 527 -28.73 -0.83 12.03
CA PRO A 527 -29.06 -2.24 11.86
C PRO A 527 -29.89 -2.49 10.57
N PRO A 528 -29.71 -3.64 9.89
CA PRO A 528 -30.43 -3.93 8.64
C PRO A 528 -31.95 -4.00 8.85
N LYS A 529 -32.72 -3.44 7.91
CA LYS A 529 -34.15 -3.09 8.09
C LYS A 529 -35.11 -4.25 8.41
N GLN A 530 -34.67 -5.49 8.21
CA GLN A 530 -35.44 -6.69 8.57
C GLN A 530 -35.33 -7.05 10.07
N PHE A 531 -34.38 -6.45 10.79
CA PHE A 531 -34.23 -6.56 12.24
C PHE A 531 -34.80 -5.33 12.93
N SER A 532 -35.65 -5.53 13.92
CA SER A 532 -36.00 -4.48 14.88
C SER A 532 -35.05 -4.57 16.07
N VAL A 533 -34.10 -3.64 16.18
CA VAL A 533 -33.16 -3.60 17.33
C VAL A 533 -33.50 -2.44 18.25
N ARG A 534 -33.55 -2.70 19.55
CA ARG A 534 -33.60 -1.69 20.61
C ARG A 534 -32.34 -1.80 21.47
N TRP A 535 -31.40 -0.89 21.26
CA TRP A 535 -30.23 -0.74 22.12
C TRP A 535 -30.62 -0.30 23.53
N GLN A 536 -29.84 -0.75 24.52
CA GLN A 536 -29.95 -0.42 25.94
C GLN A 536 -28.66 0.25 26.42
N ASP A 537 -27.52 -0.25 25.93
CA ASP A 537 -26.21 0.39 26.00
C ASP A 537 -25.55 0.35 24.59
N GLN A 538 -24.35 0.90 24.44
CA GLN A 538 -23.59 0.86 23.20
C GLN A 538 -23.35 -0.60 22.75
N CYS A 539 -23.94 -0.98 21.62
CA CYS A 539 -23.87 -2.33 21.04
C CYS A 539 -24.42 -3.48 21.91
N GLU A 540 -25.14 -3.18 23.01
CA GLU A 540 -25.95 -4.15 23.76
C GLU A 540 -27.44 -3.77 23.68
N GLY A 541 -28.29 -4.71 23.28
CA GLY A 541 -29.71 -4.45 23.05
C GLY A 541 -30.59 -5.69 22.92
N PHE A 542 -31.81 -5.48 22.46
CA PHE A 542 -32.76 -6.55 22.12
C PHE A 542 -33.03 -6.53 20.62
N VAL A 543 -32.70 -7.63 19.94
CA VAL A 543 -33.01 -7.85 18.51
C VAL A 543 -34.34 -8.57 18.40
N THR A 544 -35.13 -8.26 17.38
CA THR A 544 -36.32 -9.03 16.98
C THR A 544 -36.31 -9.23 15.47
N TYR A 545 -36.45 -10.49 15.07
CA TYR A 545 -36.55 -10.95 13.68
C TYR A 545 -37.75 -11.88 13.54
N ASP A 546 -38.59 -11.62 12.54
CA ASP A 546 -39.73 -12.48 12.18
C ASP A 546 -40.68 -12.83 13.36
N GLY A 547 -40.78 -11.94 14.36
CA GLY A 547 -41.59 -12.11 15.57
C GLY A 547 -40.92 -12.90 16.71
N THR A 548 -39.68 -13.37 16.53
CA THR A 548 -38.86 -13.92 17.63
C THR A 548 -37.86 -12.85 18.09
N GLY A 549 -37.68 -12.71 19.41
CA GLY A 549 -36.72 -11.78 19.99
C GLY A 549 -35.66 -12.45 20.86
N GLY A 550 -34.53 -11.76 21.04
CA GLY A 550 -33.42 -12.15 21.91
C GLY A 550 -32.55 -10.95 22.29
N LYS A 551 -31.72 -11.10 23.32
CA LYS A 551 -30.67 -10.12 23.60
C LYS A 551 -29.60 -10.25 22.52
N LEU A 552 -29.16 -9.13 21.94
CA LEU A 552 -28.01 -9.05 21.06
C LEU A 552 -26.93 -8.25 21.77
N VAL A 553 -25.73 -8.82 21.87
CA VAL A 553 -24.54 -8.15 22.38
C VAL A 553 -23.45 -8.27 21.33
N ILE A 554 -22.74 -7.16 21.08
CA ILE A 554 -21.65 -7.12 20.09
C ILE A 554 -20.41 -6.55 20.77
N GLU A 555 -19.38 -7.40 20.91
CA GLU A 555 -18.20 -7.16 21.74
C GLU A 555 -16.94 -7.15 20.86
N ALA A 556 -16.18 -6.06 20.86
CA ALA A 556 -14.85 -6.01 20.22
C ALA A 556 -13.81 -6.66 21.14
N TRP A 557 -12.90 -7.46 20.58
CA TRP A 557 -11.93 -8.23 21.38
C TRP A 557 -10.84 -7.33 21.99
N GLU A 558 -10.31 -6.41 21.19
CA GLU A 558 -9.26 -5.47 21.59
C GLU A 558 -9.53 -4.05 21.03
N SER A 559 -8.55 -3.15 21.16
CA SER A 559 -8.55 -1.90 20.39
C SER A 559 -8.28 -2.21 18.91
N PRO A 560 -9.10 -1.70 17.96
CA PRO A 560 -8.90 -1.98 16.53
C PRO A 560 -7.52 -1.51 16.04
N LEU A 561 -6.92 -2.31 15.15
CA LEU A 561 -5.74 -1.91 14.41
C LEU A 561 -6.17 -0.95 13.29
N GLU A 562 -5.76 0.31 13.40
CA GLU A 562 -5.94 1.29 12.32
C GLU A 562 -5.24 0.86 11.02
N PRO A 563 -5.74 1.22 9.83
CA PRO A 563 -5.01 1.00 8.59
C PRO A 563 -3.71 1.82 8.54
N ALA A 564 -2.65 1.23 8.00
CA ALA A 564 -1.29 1.76 8.14
C ALA A 564 -1.09 3.17 7.55
N PRO A 565 -0.10 3.95 8.07
CA PRO A 565 0.35 5.18 7.44
C PRO A 565 0.75 4.97 5.98
N VAL A 566 0.33 5.89 5.12
CA VAL A 566 0.44 5.75 3.66
C VAL A 566 1.77 6.32 3.17
N THR A 567 2.59 5.45 2.59
CA THR A 567 3.94 5.79 2.16
C THR A 567 3.93 6.67 0.90
N PRO A 568 4.68 7.79 0.85
CA PRO A 568 4.70 8.68 -0.32
C PRO A 568 5.32 8.02 -1.56
N THR A 569 4.51 7.81 -2.59
CA THR A 569 4.93 7.23 -3.89
C THR A 569 5.10 8.29 -5.00
N GLN A 570 4.54 9.49 -4.82
CA GLN A 570 4.60 10.58 -5.79
C GLN A 570 5.05 11.92 -5.16
N GLY A 571 5.46 12.88 -5.99
CA GLY A 571 5.86 14.22 -5.54
C GLY A 571 7.25 14.29 -4.89
N LYS A 572 7.53 15.41 -4.20
CA LYS A 572 8.85 15.69 -3.61
C LYS A 572 9.24 14.76 -2.46
N ASP A 573 8.27 14.24 -1.71
CA ASP A 573 8.50 13.41 -0.52
C ASP A 573 8.85 11.95 -0.88
N ALA A 574 8.51 11.49 -2.08
CA ALA A 574 8.66 10.10 -2.55
C ALA A 574 10.11 9.69 -2.87
N LYS A 575 11.12 10.20 -2.16
CA LYS A 575 12.53 9.89 -2.43
C LYS A 575 12.89 8.47 -2.00
N ALA A 576 12.42 8.02 -0.84
CA ALA A 576 12.60 6.64 -0.39
C ALA A 576 11.92 5.63 -1.35
N TRP A 577 10.73 5.97 -1.87
CA TRP A 577 10.06 5.18 -2.92
C TRP A 577 10.90 5.07 -4.20
N ARG A 578 11.50 6.19 -4.65
CA ARG A 578 12.41 6.19 -5.81
C ARG A 578 13.66 5.35 -5.56
N LEU A 579 14.25 5.41 -4.36
CA LEU A 579 15.38 4.54 -4.00
C LEU A 579 15.00 3.07 -4.13
N LEU A 580 13.93 2.63 -3.44
CA LEU A 580 13.53 1.23 -3.45
C LEU A 580 13.15 0.76 -4.88
N SER A 581 12.36 1.55 -5.62
CA SER A 581 12.04 1.26 -7.02
C SER A 581 13.29 1.18 -7.91
N SER A 582 14.29 2.03 -7.64
CA SER A 582 15.56 2.03 -8.37
C SER A 582 16.44 0.83 -8.02
N VAL A 583 16.41 0.33 -6.79
CA VAL A 583 17.14 -0.88 -6.39
C VAL A 583 16.46 -2.09 -7.02
N ILE A 584 15.15 -2.26 -6.85
CA ILE A 584 14.39 -3.39 -7.42
C ILE A 584 14.63 -3.52 -8.93
N ARG A 585 14.44 -2.44 -9.71
CA ARG A 585 14.63 -2.46 -11.18
C ARG A 585 16.07 -2.59 -11.64
N GLN A 586 17.04 -2.42 -10.75
CA GLN A 586 18.44 -2.70 -11.06
C GLN A 586 18.79 -4.14 -10.69
N THR A 587 18.40 -4.64 -9.51
CA THR A 587 18.57 -6.04 -9.11
C THR A 587 17.85 -7.01 -10.06
N TYR A 588 16.64 -6.65 -10.48
CA TYR A 588 15.79 -7.41 -11.39
C TYR A 588 15.40 -6.51 -12.57
N PRO A 589 16.22 -6.43 -13.64
CA PRO A 589 15.90 -5.59 -14.79
C PRO A 589 14.82 -6.21 -15.68
N THR A 590 14.83 -7.54 -15.82
CA THR A 590 13.86 -8.32 -16.61
C THR A 590 13.45 -9.60 -15.90
N ASP A 591 12.35 -10.22 -16.32
CA ASP A 591 12.04 -11.61 -15.98
C ASP A 591 12.67 -12.62 -16.95
N HIS A 592 12.40 -13.91 -16.73
CA HIS A 592 12.84 -15.03 -17.56
C HIS A 592 12.38 -15.00 -19.03
N THR A 593 11.46 -14.09 -19.40
CA THR A 593 11.03 -13.86 -20.79
C THR A 593 11.75 -12.69 -21.46
N GLY A 594 12.60 -11.96 -20.71
CA GLY A 594 13.26 -10.73 -21.15
C GLY A 594 12.35 -9.49 -21.09
N GLN A 595 11.18 -9.58 -20.45
CA GLN A 595 10.30 -8.42 -20.26
C GLN A 595 10.75 -7.55 -19.09
N GLU A 596 10.71 -6.23 -19.25
CA GLU A 596 11.17 -5.26 -18.24
C GLU A 596 10.31 -5.28 -16.97
N VAL A 597 10.93 -5.46 -15.80
CA VAL A 597 10.26 -5.50 -14.50
C VAL A 597 9.68 -4.14 -14.13
N ARG A 598 8.38 -4.09 -13.84
CA ARG A 598 7.71 -2.89 -13.31
C ARG A 598 7.74 -2.88 -11.79
N VAL A 599 7.80 -1.71 -11.17
CA VAL A 599 7.55 -1.53 -9.74
C VAL A 599 6.24 -0.77 -9.59
N ALA A 600 5.33 -1.29 -8.77
CA ALA A 600 4.06 -0.66 -8.48
C ALA A 600 3.80 -0.65 -6.96
N PRO A 601 3.24 0.44 -6.41
CA PRO A 601 2.75 0.43 -5.05
C PRO A 601 1.55 -0.53 -4.97
N ALA A 602 1.40 -1.20 -3.83
CA ALA A 602 0.35 -2.18 -3.56
C ALA A 602 -0.30 -1.95 -2.19
N MET A 603 -1.52 -2.48 -2.04
CA MET A 603 -2.28 -2.56 -0.79
C MET A 603 -2.11 -3.95 -0.18
N MET A 604 -1.58 -4.04 1.03
CA MET A 604 -1.59 -5.29 1.80
C MET A 604 -2.92 -5.50 2.52
N GLN A 605 -3.35 -6.76 2.60
CA GLN A 605 -4.65 -7.16 3.16
C GLN A 605 -4.52 -7.93 4.48
N GLY A 606 -3.43 -8.69 4.66
CA GLY A 606 -2.92 -9.07 5.97
C GLY A 606 -2.09 -7.93 6.58
N ASN A 607 -1.59 -8.16 7.80
CA ASN A 607 -0.83 -7.18 8.57
C ASN A 607 0.50 -7.79 9.01
N THR A 608 1.61 -7.07 8.83
CA THR A 608 2.94 -7.50 9.31
C THR A 608 3.32 -6.84 10.63
N ASP A 609 4.49 -7.19 11.17
CA ASP A 609 5.11 -6.57 12.35
C ASP A 609 5.35 -5.05 12.21
N THR A 610 5.37 -4.50 10.99
CA THR A 610 5.37 -3.05 10.71
C THR A 610 4.45 -2.21 11.62
N ARG A 611 3.31 -2.77 12.05
CA ARG A 611 2.34 -2.13 12.96
C ARG A 611 2.97 -1.57 14.24
N HIS A 612 4.01 -2.23 14.75
CA HIS A 612 4.72 -1.83 15.98
C HIS A 612 5.77 -0.73 15.75
N TYR A 613 6.05 -0.38 14.49
CA TYR A 613 7.11 0.54 14.09
C TYR A 613 6.61 1.86 13.45
N TRP A 614 5.29 2.06 13.30
CA TRP A 614 4.71 3.23 12.63
C TRP A 614 5.09 4.60 13.24
N ALA A 615 5.53 4.64 14.49
CA ALA A 615 6.04 5.86 15.12
C ALA A 615 7.45 6.28 14.64
N LEU A 616 8.21 5.34 14.07
CA LEU A 616 9.61 5.54 13.67
C LEU A 616 9.77 6.21 12.31
N THR A 617 8.85 6.00 11.37
CA THR A 617 8.87 6.63 10.04
C THR A 617 7.53 6.52 9.31
N ARG A 618 7.29 7.46 8.39
CA ARG A 618 6.18 7.45 7.41
C ARG A 618 6.53 6.79 6.07
N ASN A 619 7.79 6.36 5.91
CA ASN A 619 8.28 5.70 4.70
C ASN A 619 8.37 4.19 4.97
N ILE A 620 7.24 3.51 4.92
CA ILE A 620 7.09 2.10 5.27
C ILE A 620 6.91 1.28 3.98
N PHE A 621 7.77 0.31 3.75
CA PHE A 621 7.70 -0.59 2.60
C PHE A 621 7.59 -2.03 3.08
N ARG A 622 6.66 -2.77 2.47
CA ARG A 622 6.45 -4.21 2.72
C ARG A 622 6.68 -4.96 1.42
N TYR A 623 7.81 -5.66 1.29
CA TYR A 623 8.26 -6.22 0.02
C TYR A 623 9.14 -7.45 0.22
N SER A 624 8.70 -8.57 -0.35
CA SER A 624 9.35 -9.88 -0.30
C SER A 624 10.13 -10.13 -1.60
N PRO A 625 11.46 -9.94 -1.65
CA PRO A 625 12.24 -9.95 -2.90
C PRO A 625 12.51 -11.38 -3.42
N SER A 626 11.46 -12.04 -3.92
CA SER A 626 11.56 -13.37 -4.54
C SER A 626 12.13 -13.32 -5.97
N SER A 627 12.39 -14.49 -6.57
CA SER A 627 12.84 -14.56 -7.97
C SER A 627 11.77 -14.09 -8.97
N PHE A 628 12.20 -13.53 -10.10
CA PHE A 628 11.39 -13.31 -11.31
C PHE A 628 11.54 -14.46 -12.35
N GLU A 629 12.39 -15.44 -12.05
CA GLU A 629 12.41 -16.70 -12.79
C GLU A 629 11.08 -17.44 -12.64
N LYS A 630 10.80 -18.34 -13.57
CA LYS A 630 9.70 -19.30 -13.37
C LYS A 630 10.06 -20.19 -12.17
N ASP A 631 9.17 -20.27 -11.20
CA ASP A 631 9.31 -21.19 -10.06
C ASP A 631 9.58 -22.64 -10.55
N PRO A 632 10.75 -23.22 -10.21
CA PRO A 632 11.12 -24.56 -10.63
C PRO A 632 10.39 -25.67 -9.85
N SER A 633 9.75 -25.38 -8.71
CA SER A 633 8.93 -26.37 -7.98
C SER A 633 7.68 -26.78 -8.78
N GLY A 634 7.16 -25.84 -9.60
CA GLY A 634 5.92 -25.97 -10.35
C GLY A 634 4.64 -25.67 -9.55
N LEU A 635 4.74 -25.33 -8.26
CA LEU A 635 3.61 -25.05 -7.38
C LEU A 635 3.20 -23.57 -7.36
N GLY A 636 4.14 -22.67 -7.65
CA GLY A 636 4.00 -21.22 -7.60
C GLY A 636 4.71 -20.62 -6.39
N THR A 637 5.42 -19.50 -6.59
CA THR A 637 6.38 -18.89 -5.65
C THR A 637 5.89 -18.62 -4.21
N VAL A 638 4.58 -18.48 -3.99
CA VAL A 638 3.97 -18.26 -2.65
C VAL A 638 3.07 -19.43 -2.19
N LYS A 639 3.14 -20.57 -2.89
CA LYS A 639 2.27 -21.73 -2.62
C LYS A 639 2.92 -22.62 -1.56
N GLY A 640 2.28 -22.72 -0.39
CA GLY A 640 2.77 -23.50 0.75
C GLY A 640 3.08 -22.64 1.98
N VAL A 641 3.16 -21.31 1.83
CA VAL A 641 3.14 -20.37 2.96
C VAL A 641 1.94 -20.69 3.87
N HIS A 642 2.22 -20.86 5.16
CA HIS A 642 1.32 -21.29 6.24
C HIS A 642 0.65 -22.67 6.04
N ALA A 643 0.98 -23.40 4.99
CA ALA A 643 0.41 -24.71 4.63
C ALA A 643 1.52 -25.77 4.50
N GLU A 644 1.19 -26.92 3.91
CA GLU A 644 2.17 -27.95 3.54
C GLU A 644 2.94 -27.56 2.27
N ASN A 645 4.15 -28.12 2.12
CA ASN A 645 4.99 -27.93 0.93
C ASN A 645 5.43 -26.48 0.71
N GLU A 646 5.60 -25.73 1.80
CA GLU A 646 6.33 -24.47 1.81
C GLU A 646 7.75 -24.66 1.25
N HIS A 647 8.17 -23.76 0.38
CA HIS A 647 9.42 -23.85 -0.36
C HIS A 647 9.92 -22.48 -0.83
N TYR A 648 11.23 -22.38 -1.08
CA TYR A 648 11.85 -21.19 -1.63
C TYR A 648 12.92 -21.53 -2.69
N ALA A 649 12.72 -21.04 -3.91
CA ALA A 649 13.70 -21.14 -4.98
C ALA A 649 14.82 -20.11 -4.79
N THR A 650 15.99 -20.56 -4.32
CA THR A 650 17.13 -19.66 -4.07
C THR A 650 17.73 -19.14 -5.37
N LYS A 651 17.65 -19.95 -6.42
CA LYS A 651 18.19 -19.67 -7.75
C LYS A 651 17.56 -18.43 -8.39
N GLY A 652 18.40 -17.44 -8.71
CA GLY A 652 17.96 -16.18 -9.30
C GLY A 652 17.19 -15.26 -8.34
N SER A 653 17.01 -15.64 -7.06
CA SER A 653 16.41 -14.78 -6.03
C SER A 653 17.16 -13.46 -5.86
N ARG A 654 18.48 -13.47 -6.09
CA ARG A 654 19.41 -12.32 -5.93
C ARG A 654 19.32 -11.65 -4.54
N LEU A 655 18.75 -12.32 -3.53
CA LEU A 655 18.27 -11.67 -2.31
C LEU A 655 19.37 -10.97 -1.49
N SER A 656 20.51 -11.64 -1.27
CA SER A 656 21.66 -11.00 -0.62
C SER A 656 22.21 -9.81 -1.45
N LYS A 657 22.14 -9.85 -2.79
CA LYS A 657 22.52 -8.71 -3.64
C LYS A 657 21.51 -7.55 -3.52
N PHE A 658 20.21 -7.84 -3.44
CA PHE A 658 19.16 -6.84 -3.19
C PHE A 658 19.41 -6.10 -1.86
N TYR A 659 19.65 -6.83 -0.77
CA TYR A 659 19.90 -6.20 0.54
C TYR A 659 21.26 -5.46 0.58
N GLN A 660 22.31 -5.98 -0.07
CA GLN A 660 23.58 -5.25 -0.24
C GLN A 660 23.36 -3.90 -0.96
N GLU A 661 22.56 -3.87 -2.03
CA GLU A 661 22.26 -2.66 -2.79
C GLU A 661 21.36 -1.69 -2.03
N ILE A 662 20.27 -2.11 -1.38
CA ILE A 662 19.40 -1.17 -0.66
C ILE A 662 20.15 -0.51 0.52
N ILE A 663 20.97 -1.27 1.26
CA ILE A 663 21.83 -0.73 2.31
C ILE A 663 22.88 0.23 1.72
N SER A 664 23.62 -0.20 0.70
CA SER A 664 24.73 0.59 0.15
C SER A 664 24.27 1.80 -0.68
N ARG A 665 23.04 1.80 -1.19
CA ARG A 665 22.46 2.92 -1.94
C ARG A 665 21.60 3.84 -1.07
N ALA A 666 21.06 3.38 0.06
CA ALA A 666 20.60 4.25 1.16
C ALA A 666 21.74 5.07 1.80
N ASP A 667 22.98 4.75 1.46
CA ASP A 667 24.18 5.43 1.91
C ASP A 667 24.79 6.40 0.88
N ALA A 668 24.44 6.24 -0.41
CA ALA A 668 25.14 6.90 -1.51
C ALA A 668 24.92 8.42 -1.53
N GLU A 669 23.72 8.88 -1.92
CA GLU A 669 23.36 10.30 -1.94
C GLU A 669 21.83 10.52 -2.12
N GLU A 670 21.37 11.71 -1.70
CA GLU A 670 20.06 12.35 -1.98
C GLU A 670 18.74 11.56 -1.72
N PHE A 671 18.43 11.34 -0.44
CA PHE A 671 17.03 11.34 0.07
C PHE A 671 16.69 12.71 0.69
#